data_AF-A0A367LHJ6-F1
#
_entry.id   AF-A0A367LHJ6-F1
#
_cell.length_a   1.000
_cell.length_b   1.000
_cell.length_c   1.000
_cell.angle_alpha   90.00
_cell.angle_beta   90.00
_cell.angle_gamma   90.00
#
_symmetry.space_group_name_H-M   'P 1'
#
loop_
_entity.id
_entity.type
_entity.pdbx_description
1 polymer ?
#
loop_
_entity_poly.entity_id
_entity_poly.type
_entity_poly.pdbx_seq_one_letter_code
_entity_poly.pdbx_strand_id
1 'polypeptide(L)'
;MDDLEVLRRRIRDVESERDELKRQGDEEKRRADEEKRRADEEKRLREAAEKAAEPMKLLTLEQYLESCHSIHLGIQVETRKSRTTQGVPTNPVGRILPRRIIPWDDFATKQEETWNGLSISDLFRVPAFPSQHQLDYVSSFLRPISSELGLRRFEHDVVENAVQKLFDRVNADPLLRNSLGLQGTVTFESHTNFGTLDDDPLSESMEHLSLSQGPTPARKPKARRRAKGKGSLADQYCIYRTAGNQDFPMLAIEYKAPHKLTMDQVVTGLASEIQPQRDVINKDGQGFTFQARRLTAAVVTQLFSYMIGKGMQYGYICTGETLVFLYIPKDPSTVYVSVCVPNQDVMDDDETRLHRTAVAQVFAFILRALRAEPLPESWFDEAEKLETWAVEYDDILRHIPETERKKGKEPHFSPYKPQSWKGFQRSPIRTRSRCQPPDPGLGRPSDDDEDDGPPSPTPGPRRTVAKAAPSTGTGSGGGKKSERGRDKQVQSPPTTKSAPTTKPNIRIRPYCSQDCLLGLAHGGPMDKNCPNADDHGQKHISRAKFLRLVRSQLATDRGCDADCAALHLTGARGSLFKVRLSSHGYTLVAKGVEEMDLDCLQHETDMYKRLRPIQGKHVPVCLGIIDLVLPYYYDSGVYVHFMFLSWGGQSVLISEDPAIKSGMDSAVGTILKAVHGLRVLHRDAEPRNIVYDESCGRFMFVDFERAEFRGRQRQPLGSVAVNVASPDGKRKRGTLEEKEKQKGDDKAFARELDSAKYMASRYTARL
;
A
#
# COMPACT_ATOMS: atom_id res chain seq x y z
N MET A 1 98.53 -44.00 42.19
CA MET A 1 97.97 -44.15 40.84
C MET A 1 96.44 -44.16 40.81
N ASP A 2 95.74 -44.13 41.94
CA ASP A 2 94.26 -44.11 41.98
C ASP A 2 93.61 -42.73 41.75
N ASP A 3 94.24 -41.61 42.16
CA ASP A 3 93.60 -40.29 42.08
C ASP A 3 93.39 -39.75 40.66
N LEU A 4 94.27 -40.13 39.72
CA LEU A 4 94.18 -39.74 38.30
C LEU A 4 93.05 -40.49 37.57
N GLU A 5 92.75 -41.72 37.98
CA GLU A 5 91.72 -42.56 37.37
C GLU A 5 90.32 -42.17 37.87
N VAL A 6 90.22 -41.79 39.15
CA VAL A 6 89.02 -41.17 39.74
C VAL A 6 88.71 -39.81 39.09
N LEU A 7 89.71 -38.97 38.86
CA LEU A 7 89.52 -37.66 38.21
C LEU A 7 89.07 -37.80 36.75
N ARG A 8 89.64 -38.76 35.99
CA ARG A 8 89.23 -39.07 34.60
C ARG A 8 87.81 -39.66 34.51
N ARG A 9 87.38 -40.42 35.51
CA ARG A 9 85.99 -40.90 35.60
C ARG A 9 85.03 -39.74 35.86
N ARG A 10 85.38 -38.85 36.80
CA ARG A 10 84.58 -37.67 37.15
C ARG A 10 84.45 -36.66 36.00
N ILE A 11 85.49 -36.48 35.18
CA ILE A 11 85.44 -35.65 33.97
C ILE A 11 84.49 -36.28 32.93
N ARG A 12 84.56 -37.60 32.70
CA ARG A 12 83.64 -38.29 31.78
C ARG A 12 82.20 -38.26 32.26
N ASP A 13 81.96 -38.39 33.56
CA ASP A 13 80.62 -38.32 34.14
C ASP A 13 80.05 -36.91 33.99
N VAL A 14 80.85 -35.86 34.25
CA VAL A 14 80.44 -34.44 34.04
C VAL A 14 80.25 -34.11 32.56
N GLU A 15 81.07 -34.65 31.66
CA GLU A 15 80.88 -34.50 30.21
C GLU A 15 79.61 -35.22 29.73
N SER A 16 79.34 -36.41 30.26
CA SER A 16 78.11 -37.15 29.96
C SER A 16 76.87 -36.44 30.50
N GLU A 17 76.92 -35.86 31.71
CA GLU A 17 75.83 -35.05 32.27
C GLU A 17 75.62 -33.76 31.46
N ARG A 18 76.70 -33.10 31.02
CA ARG A 18 76.61 -31.92 30.16
C ARG A 18 75.97 -32.25 28.81
N ASP A 19 76.35 -33.38 28.21
CA ASP A 19 75.81 -33.81 26.92
C ASP A 19 74.35 -34.26 27.04
N GLU A 20 73.96 -34.87 28.17
CA GLU A 20 72.57 -35.21 28.48
C GLU A 20 71.71 -33.96 28.69
N LEU A 21 72.20 -32.98 29.47
CA LEU A 21 71.53 -31.69 29.65
C LEU A 21 71.39 -30.93 28.34
N LYS A 22 72.40 -31.00 27.46
CA LYS A 22 72.34 -30.40 26.13
C LYS A 22 71.30 -31.07 25.24
N ARG A 23 71.21 -32.42 25.27
CA ARG A 23 70.15 -33.16 24.55
C ARG A 23 68.77 -32.82 25.09
N GLN A 24 68.61 -32.71 26.40
CA GLN A 24 67.34 -32.30 27.02
C GLN A 24 66.94 -30.87 26.61
N GLY A 25 67.89 -29.92 26.61
CA GLY A 25 67.65 -28.55 26.16
C GLY A 25 67.30 -28.45 24.67
N ASP A 26 67.97 -29.23 23.81
CA ASP A 26 67.68 -29.29 22.38
C ASP A 26 66.29 -29.93 22.11
N GLU A 27 65.91 -30.96 22.87
CA GLU A 27 64.60 -31.62 22.74
C GLU A 27 63.45 -30.77 23.32
N GLU A 28 63.69 -30.02 24.40
CA GLU A 28 62.74 -29.04 24.92
C GLU A 28 62.57 -27.87 23.95
N LYS A 29 63.66 -27.36 23.37
CA LYS A 29 63.61 -26.34 22.32
C LYS A 29 62.86 -26.83 21.09
N ARG A 30 63.09 -28.07 20.66
CA ARG A 30 62.38 -28.66 19.51
C ARG A 30 60.89 -28.83 19.80
N ARG A 31 60.51 -29.22 21.02
CA ARG A 31 59.12 -29.28 21.47
C ARG A 31 58.47 -27.89 21.50
N ALA A 32 59.16 -26.88 22.01
CA ALA A 32 58.69 -25.49 22.03
C ALA A 32 58.53 -24.92 20.61
N ASP A 33 59.46 -25.20 19.69
CA ASP A 33 59.38 -24.78 18.29
C ASP A 33 58.23 -25.46 17.54
N GLU A 34 57.97 -26.75 17.82
CA GLU A 34 56.86 -27.50 17.24
C GLU A 34 55.49 -27.08 17.80
N GLU A 35 55.41 -26.75 19.09
CA GLU A 35 54.23 -26.17 19.72
C GLU A 35 53.94 -24.77 19.17
N LYS A 36 54.96 -23.93 19.03
CA LYS A 36 54.84 -22.60 18.40
C LYS A 36 54.36 -22.70 16.96
N ARG A 37 54.91 -23.62 16.17
CA ARG A 37 54.44 -23.88 14.80
C ARG A 37 52.97 -24.30 14.75
N ARG A 38 52.54 -25.18 15.64
CA ARG A 38 51.13 -25.61 15.73
C ARG A 38 50.22 -24.44 16.12
N ALA A 39 50.63 -23.61 17.07
CA ALA A 39 49.88 -22.41 17.45
C ALA A 39 49.79 -21.38 16.31
N ASP A 40 50.87 -21.16 15.58
CA ASP A 40 50.90 -20.26 14.41
C ASP A 40 50.02 -20.79 13.27
N GLU A 41 50.04 -22.11 13.02
CA GLU A 41 49.19 -22.76 12.02
C GLU A 41 47.71 -22.72 12.41
N GLU A 42 47.37 -22.99 13.66
CA GLU A 42 46.01 -22.87 14.18
C GLU A 42 45.50 -21.42 14.10
N LYS A 43 46.34 -20.44 14.43
CA LYS A 43 46.01 -19.03 14.28
C LYS A 43 45.72 -18.67 12.82
N ARG A 44 46.55 -19.13 11.88
CA ARG A 44 46.32 -18.93 10.43
C ARG A 44 45.02 -19.58 9.95
N LEU A 45 44.72 -20.79 10.42
CA LEU A 45 43.46 -21.47 10.08
C LEU A 45 42.25 -20.72 10.63
N ARG A 46 42.33 -20.22 11.87
CA ARG A 46 41.27 -19.39 12.47
C ARG A 46 41.09 -18.07 11.72
N GLU A 47 42.17 -17.37 11.39
CA GLU A 47 42.12 -16.12 10.60
C GLU A 47 41.56 -16.38 9.19
N ALA A 48 41.91 -17.50 8.56
CA ALA A 48 41.37 -17.88 7.26
C ALA A 48 39.88 -18.22 7.34
N ALA A 49 39.44 -18.94 8.39
CA ALA A 49 38.05 -19.25 8.62
C ALA A 49 37.22 -17.99 8.92
N GLU A 50 37.76 -17.05 9.70
CA GLU A 50 37.10 -15.77 9.98
C GLU A 50 36.95 -14.92 8.71
N LYS A 51 38.02 -14.81 7.91
CA LYS A 51 37.95 -14.14 6.59
C LYS A 51 36.95 -14.80 5.65
N ALA A 52 36.83 -16.12 5.66
CA ALA A 52 35.85 -16.85 4.86
C ALA A 52 34.41 -16.66 5.37
N ALA A 53 34.22 -16.46 6.67
CA ALA A 53 32.92 -16.21 7.27
C ALA A 53 32.46 -14.74 7.18
N GLU A 54 33.37 -13.79 6.96
CA GLU A 54 33.08 -12.35 6.89
C GLU A 54 31.95 -12.00 5.90
N PRO A 55 31.95 -12.49 4.64
CA PRO A 55 30.89 -12.19 3.66
C PRO A 55 29.52 -12.81 4.02
N MET A 56 29.49 -13.74 4.99
CA MET A 56 28.28 -14.40 5.47
C MET A 56 27.67 -13.69 6.69
N LYS A 57 28.37 -12.71 7.29
CA LYS A 57 27.85 -11.92 8.41
C LYS A 57 26.71 -11.01 7.95
N LEU A 58 25.70 -10.86 8.80
CA LEU A 58 24.60 -9.92 8.56
C LEU A 58 25.13 -8.48 8.55
N LEU A 59 24.55 -7.65 7.69
CA LEU A 59 24.96 -6.26 7.54
C LEU A 59 24.20 -5.33 8.49
N THR A 60 24.85 -4.23 8.87
CA THR A 60 24.18 -3.05 9.46
C THR A 60 23.36 -2.32 8.38
N LEU A 61 22.48 -1.39 8.79
CA LEU A 61 21.70 -0.60 7.81
C LEU A 61 22.61 0.16 6.83
N GLU A 62 23.68 0.76 7.35
CA GLU A 62 24.61 1.56 6.54
C GLU A 62 25.27 0.71 5.45
N GLN A 63 25.88 -0.41 5.86
CA GLN A 63 26.51 -1.36 4.94
C GLN A 63 25.51 -1.94 3.96
N TYR A 64 24.29 -2.25 4.41
CA TYR A 64 23.25 -2.79 3.53
C TYR A 64 22.85 -1.79 2.43
N LEU A 65 22.63 -0.52 2.78
CA LEU A 65 22.29 0.51 1.81
C LEU A 65 23.45 0.79 0.83
N GLU A 66 24.69 0.76 1.32
CA GLU A 66 25.90 0.91 0.50
C GLU A 66 26.04 -0.24 -0.51
N SER A 67 25.85 -1.48 -0.08
CA SER A 67 25.90 -2.66 -0.95
C SER A 67 24.74 -2.66 -1.96
N CYS A 68 23.51 -2.34 -1.54
CA CYS A 68 22.38 -2.18 -2.45
C CYS A 68 22.62 -1.07 -3.48
N HIS A 69 23.20 0.05 -3.05
CA HIS A 69 23.55 1.15 -3.95
C HIS A 69 24.62 0.74 -4.96
N SER A 70 25.64 0.02 -4.52
CA SER A 70 26.70 -0.50 -5.39
C SER A 70 26.14 -1.43 -6.48
N ILE A 71 25.17 -2.28 -6.13
CA ILE A 71 24.45 -3.12 -7.11
C ILE A 71 23.62 -2.26 -8.07
N HIS A 72 22.92 -1.25 -7.56
CA HIS A 72 22.13 -0.32 -8.36
C HIS A 72 23.00 0.48 -9.35
N LEU A 73 24.20 0.92 -8.95
CA LEU A 73 25.18 1.58 -9.83
C LEU A 73 25.62 0.67 -10.99
N GLY A 74 25.58 -0.65 -10.79
CA GLY A 74 25.88 -1.67 -11.80
C GLY A 74 24.80 -1.86 -12.86
N ILE A 75 23.75 -1.02 -12.89
CA ILE A 75 22.68 -1.06 -13.89
C ILE A 75 23.24 -1.03 -15.32
N GLN A 76 22.80 -1.98 -16.15
CA GLN A 76 23.22 -2.07 -17.56
C GLN A 76 22.02 -1.81 -18.45
N VAL A 77 22.08 -0.77 -19.29
CA VAL A 77 21.03 -0.43 -20.25
C VAL A 77 21.42 -0.93 -21.64
N GLU A 78 20.54 -1.71 -22.28
CA GLU A 78 20.76 -2.16 -23.66
C GLU A 78 20.53 -1.00 -24.63
N THR A 79 21.56 -0.66 -25.40
CA THR A 79 21.54 0.50 -26.32
C THR A 79 21.20 0.13 -27.75
N ARG A 80 21.21 -1.17 -28.11
CA ARG A 80 20.92 -1.64 -29.47
C ARG A 80 19.42 -1.68 -29.73
N LYS A 81 18.94 -0.82 -30.63
CA LYS A 81 17.51 -0.74 -31.04
C LYS A 81 16.91 -2.08 -31.49
N SER A 82 17.68 -2.97 -32.11
CA SER A 82 17.20 -4.29 -32.54
C SER A 82 16.87 -5.23 -31.39
N ARG A 83 17.34 -4.93 -30.17
CA ARG A 83 17.18 -5.75 -28.96
C ARG A 83 16.31 -5.09 -27.90
N THR A 84 15.84 -3.86 -28.15
CA THR A 84 14.99 -3.11 -27.21
C THR A 84 13.54 -3.05 -27.67
N THR A 85 12.62 -2.96 -26.71
CA THR A 85 11.19 -2.78 -27.02
C THR A 85 10.99 -1.50 -27.82
N GLN A 86 10.43 -1.66 -29.01
CA GLN A 86 10.00 -0.55 -29.86
C GLN A 86 8.56 -0.21 -29.54
N GLY A 87 8.22 1.07 -29.56
CA GLY A 87 6.87 1.54 -29.28
C GLY A 87 6.86 2.90 -28.59
N VAL A 88 5.68 3.50 -28.57
CA VAL A 88 5.44 4.80 -27.95
C VAL A 88 5.63 4.68 -26.42
N PRO A 89 6.36 5.60 -25.75
CA PRO A 89 6.57 5.54 -24.30
C PRO A 89 5.26 5.60 -23.50
N THR A 90 4.31 6.42 -23.95
CA THR A 90 2.99 6.57 -23.32
C THR A 90 1.97 7.11 -24.32
N ASN A 91 0.69 6.82 -24.09
CA ASN A 91 -0.41 7.52 -24.73
C ASN A 91 -1.28 8.22 -23.65
N PRO A 92 -1.17 9.56 -23.51
CA PRO A 92 -1.98 10.32 -22.57
C PRO A 92 -3.38 10.64 -23.08
N VAL A 93 -3.75 10.31 -24.33
CA VAL A 93 -5.04 10.67 -24.93
C VAL A 93 -6.22 10.22 -24.07
N GLY A 94 -7.15 11.15 -23.82
CA GLY A 94 -8.36 10.91 -23.04
C GLY A 94 -8.12 10.79 -21.52
N ARG A 95 -6.88 10.97 -21.05
CA ARG A 95 -6.55 10.98 -19.61
C ARG A 95 -6.73 12.37 -19.02
N ILE A 96 -7.10 12.41 -17.74
CA ILE A 96 -7.24 13.65 -16.97
C ILE A 96 -5.85 14.28 -16.83
N LEU A 97 -5.72 15.57 -17.10
CA LEU A 97 -4.44 16.26 -17.14
C LEU A 97 -4.32 17.29 -16.01
N PRO A 98 -3.15 17.42 -15.36
CA PRO A 98 -2.95 18.43 -14.31
C PRO A 98 -2.87 19.82 -14.95
N ARG A 99 -3.43 20.85 -14.29
CA ARG A 99 -3.25 22.25 -14.72
C ARG A 99 -1.81 22.71 -14.59
N ARG A 100 -1.11 22.23 -13.56
CA ARG A 100 0.27 22.62 -13.23
C ARG A 100 1.10 21.42 -12.80
N ILE A 101 2.28 21.28 -13.39
CA ILE A 101 3.34 20.37 -12.97
C ILE A 101 4.45 21.25 -12.41
N ILE A 102 4.72 21.16 -11.11
CA ILE A 102 5.59 22.10 -10.40
C ILE A 102 6.77 21.34 -9.76
N PRO A 103 8.02 21.81 -9.88
CA PRO A 103 9.13 21.27 -9.10
C PRO A 103 8.84 21.28 -7.60
N TRP A 104 9.23 20.21 -6.92
CA TRP A 104 8.98 20.00 -5.50
C TRP A 104 10.19 20.45 -4.66
N ASP A 105 10.25 21.75 -4.37
CA ASP A 105 11.44 22.37 -3.77
C ASP A 105 11.78 21.87 -2.36
N ASP A 106 10.79 21.53 -1.52
CA ASP A 106 10.99 21.06 -0.13
C ASP A 106 11.07 19.52 0.00
N PHE A 107 11.26 18.80 -1.11
CA PHE A 107 11.20 17.33 -1.15
C PHE A 107 12.22 16.63 -0.24
N ALA A 108 13.52 16.93 -0.31
CA ALA A 108 14.47 16.19 0.53
C ALA A 108 14.47 16.62 1.99
N THR A 109 14.07 17.85 2.33
CA THR A 109 13.77 18.20 3.74
C THR A 109 12.67 17.27 4.28
N LYS A 110 11.62 17.07 3.48
CA LYS A 110 10.54 16.13 3.78
C LYS A 110 10.98 14.66 3.85
N GLN A 111 11.95 14.24 3.04
CA GLN A 111 12.53 12.89 3.14
C GLN A 111 13.38 12.74 4.40
N GLU A 112 14.15 13.76 4.76
CA GLU A 112 14.99 13.78 5.95
C GLU A 112 14.16 13.73 7.24
N GLU A 113 13.06 14.50 7.31
CA GLU A 113 12.10 14.43 8.43
C GLU A 113 11.58 13.02 8.67
N THR A 114 11.31 12.28 7.59
CA THR A 114 10.89 10.87 7.68
C THR A 114 11.98 10.01 8.31
N TRP A 115 13.23 10.18 7.89
CA TRP A 115 14.39 9.47 8.44
C TRP A 115 14.67 9.85 9.90
N ASN A 116 14.57 11.13 10.26
CA ASN A 116 14.72 11.59 11.64
C ASN A 116 13.67 10.96 12.57
N GLY A 117 12.45 10.72 12.06
CA GLY A 117 11.40 9.99 12.79
C GLY A 117 11.75 8.52 13.07
N LEU A 118 12.64 7.91 12.28
CA LEU A 118 13.10 6.53 12.50
C LEU A 118 14.21 6.43 13.55
N SER A 119 14.93 7.54 13.81
CA SER A 119 16.01 7.61 14.80
C SER A 119 15.54 7.47 16.25
N ILE A 120 14.22 7.34 16.50
CA ILE A 120 13.63 7.10 17.82
C ILE A 120 14.02 5.71 18.37
N SER A 121 14.31 4.76 17.49
CA SER A 121 14.67 3.39 17.85
C SER A 121 16.11 3.06 17.47
N ASP A 122 16.76 2.24 18.30
CA ASP A 122 18.09 1.69 18.04
C ASP A 122 18.06 0.48 17.08
N LEU A 123 16.89 0.14 16.53
CA LEU A 123 16.68 -1.05 15.70
C LEU A 123 17.64 -1.14 14.50
N PHE A 124 18.00 0.00 13.91
CA PHE A 124 18.90 0.07 12.76
C PHE A 124 20.39 0.02 13.12
N ARG A 125 20.74 -0.06 14.41
CA ARG A 125 22.13 -0.18 14.88
C ARG A 125 22.63 -1.62 14.96
N VAL A 126 21.72 -2.59 15.01
CA VAL A 126 22.09 -4.01 15.14
C VAL A 126 22.19 -4.65 13.74
N PRO A 127 23.28 -5.38 13.43
CA PRO A 127 23.39 -6.11 12.17
C PRO A 127 22.26 -7.13 12.03
N ALA A 128 21.47 -6.99 10.97
CA ALA A 128 20.28 -7.81 10.75
C ALA A 128 19.81 -7.84 9.30
N PHE A 129 20.53 -7.16 8.41
CA PHE A 129 20.23 -7.14 6.99
C PHE A 129 20.98 -8.26 6.28
N PRO A 130 20.50 -8.70 5.10
CA PRO A 130 21.16 -9.73 4.30
C PRO A 130 22.66 -9.50 4.16
N SER A 131 23.42 -10.60 4.17
CA SER A 131 24.88 -10.57 4.10
C SER A 131 25.38 -10.17 2.71
N GLN A 132 26.66 -9.79 2.61
CA GLN A 132 27.27 -9.44 1.32
C GLN A 132 27.17 -10.59 0.32
N HIS A 133 27.39 -11.84 0.75
CA HIS A 133 27.24 -13.02 -0.09
C HIS A 133 25.82 -13.16 -0.68
N GLN A 134 24.77 -12.83 0.09
CA GLN A 134 23.40 -12.87 -0.40
C GLN A 134 23.14 -11.78 -1.46
N LEU A 135 23.75 -10.60 -1.28
CA LEU A 135 23.66 -9.50 -2.23
C LEU A 135 24.46 -9.78 -3.52
N ASP A 136 25.63 -10.38 -3.40
CA ASP A 136 26.44 -10.83 -4.56
C ASP A 136 25.69 -11.90 -5.36
N TYR A 137 24.98 -12.80 -4.68
CA TYR A 137 24.10 -13.77 -5.33
C TYR A 137 23.01 -13.07 -6.16
N VAL A 138 22.32 -12.07 -5.62
CA VAL A 138 21.31 -11.29 -6.37
C VAL A 138 21.95 -10.61 -7.58
N SER A 139 23.09 -9.95 -7.38
CA SER A 139 23.85 -9.28 -8.44
C SER A 139 24.18 -10.20 -9.62
N SER A 140 24.48 -11.48 -9.35
CA SER A 140 24.87 -12.47 -10.37
C SER A 140 23.77 -12.82 -11.39
N PHE A 141 22.50 -12.56 -11.10
CA PHE A 141 21.38 -12.84 -12.01
C PHE A 141 20.84 -11.61 -12.75
N LEU A 142 21.37 -10.42 -12.46
CA LEU A 142 20.92 -9.19 -13.08
C LEU A 142 21.25 -9.18 -14.58
N ARG A 143 20.29 -8.76 -15.39
CA ARG A 143 20.40 -8.72 -16.86
C ARG A 143 20.29 -7.29 -17.38
N PRO A 144 20.89 -6.99 -18.55
CA PRO A 144 20.71 -5.69 -19.20
C PRO A 144 19.24 -5.36 -19.46
N ILE A 145 18.86 -4.13 -19.12
CA ILE A 145 17.51 -3.60 -19.28
C ILE A 145 17.27 -3.27 -20.75
N SER A 146 16.33 -3.97 -21.35
CA SER A 146 15.92 -3.82 -22.76
C SER A 146 14.42 -3.53 -22.93
N SER A 147 13.67 -3.54 -21.84
CA SER A 147 12.21 -3.40 -21.81
C SER A 147 11.74 -2.94 -20.43
N GLU A 148 10.50 -2.47 -20.36
CA GLU A 148 9.82 -2.13 -19.10
C GLU A 148 9.70 -3.33 -18.16
N LEU A 149 9.45 -4.53 -18.71
CA LEU A 149 9.43 -5.76 -17.92
C LEU A 149 10.81 -6.15 -17.39
N GLY A 150 11.87 -5.85 -18.14
CA GLY A 150 13.26 -6.04 -17.69
C GLY A 150 13.63 -5.06 -16.57
N LEU A 151 13.25 -3.78 -16.74
CA LEU A 151 13.42 -2.76 -15.71
C LEU A 151 12.68 -3.14 -14.43
N ARG A 152 11.42 -3.57 -14.53
CA ARG A 152 10.64 -4.02 -13.38
C ARG A 152 11.33 -5.13 -12.60
N ARG A 153 11.87 -6.14 -13.29
CA ARG A 153 12.58 -7.24 -12.61
C ARG A 153 13.80 -6.74 -11.86
N PHE A 154 14.60 -5.87 -12.50
CA PHE A 154 15.73 -5.24 -11.85
C PHE A 154 15.32 -4.44 -10.60
N GLU A 155 14.30 -3.59 -10.71
CA GLU A 155 13.79 -2.79 -9.60
C GLU A 155 13.24 -3.65 -8.46
N HIS A 156 12.52 -4.73 -8.80
CA HIS A 156 12.02 -5.69 -7.83
C HIS A 156 13.16 -6.33 -7.02
N ASP A 157 14.20 -6.82 -7.72
CA ASP A 157 15.31 -7.56 -7.12
C ASP A 157 16.22 -6.65 -6.28
N VAL A 158 16.51 -5.44 -6.76
CA VAL A 158 17.51 -4.53 -6.18
C VAL A 158 16.90 -3.52 -5.21
N VAL A 159 15.72 -2.99 -5.51
CA VAL A 159 15.10 -1.87 -4.78
C VAL A 159 13.92 -2.34 -3.93
N GLU A 160 12.87 -2.90 -4.54
CA GLU A 160 11.63 -3.25 -3.82
C GLU A 160 11.88 -4.29 -2.72
N ASN A 161 12.64 -5.35 -3.00
CA ASN A 161 13.01 -6.36 -2.00
C ASN A 161 13.83 -5.77 -0.85
N ALA A 162 14.74 -4.84 -1.13
CA ALA A 162 15.52 -4.17 -0.10
C ALA A 162 14.65 -3.25 0.77
N VAL A 163 13.73 -2.53 0.15
CA VAL A 163 12.72 -1.71 0.85
C VAL A 163 11.80 -2.59 1.70
N GLN A 164 11.38 -3.76 1.20
CA GLN A 164 10.59 -4.72 1.97
C GLN A 164 11.34 -5.16 3.24
N LYS A 165 12.64 -5.46 3.15
CA LYS A 165 13.46 -5.79 4.32
C LYS A 165 13.54 -4.65 5.33
N LEU A 166 13.56 -3.40 4.89
CA LEU A 166 13.47 -2.25 5.80
C LEU A 166 12.10 -2.20 6.49
N PHE A 167 11.00 -2.43 5.77
CA PHE A 167 9.66 -2.47 6.36
C PHE A 167 9.44 -3.62 7.33
N ASP A 168 9.93 -4.83 7.03
CA ASP A 168 9.86 -5.98 7.92
C ASP A 168 10.50 -5.65 9.28
N ARG A 169 11.63 -4.93 9.23
CA ARG A 169 12.38 -4.48 10.41
C ARG A 169 11.64 -3.39 11.19
N VAL A 170 11.04 -2.41 10.51
CA VAL A 170 10.19 -1.39 11.16
C VAL A 170 8.94 -2.01 11.80
N ASN A 171 8.28 -2.93 11.10
CA ASN A 171 7.05 -3.57 11.58
C ASN A 171 7.29 -4.49 12.78
N ALA A 172 8.50 -5.02 12.93
CA ALA A 172 8.90 -5.81 14.09
C ALA A 172 9.08 -4.98 15.38
N ASP A 173 9.16 -3.65 15.29
CA ASP A 173 9.30 -2.75 16.44
C ASP A 173 7.98 -2.05 16.77
N PRO A 174 7.34 -2.38 17.92
CA PRO A 174 6.11 -1.74 18.35
C PRO A 174 6.22 -0.21 18.53
N LEU A 175 7.39 0.33 18.93
CA LEU A 175 7.59 1.76 19.13
C LEU A 175 7.57 2.51 17.79
N LEU A 176 8.28 1.99 16.79
CA LEU A 176 8.26 2.55 15.44
C LEU A 176 6.88 2.36 14.81
N ARG A 177 6.29 1.18 14.94
CA ARG A 177 4.94 0.93 14.40
C ARG A 177 3.91 1.93 14.93
N ASN A 178 3.92 2.21 16.23
CA ASN A 178 3.00 3.16 16.85
C ASN A 178 3.33 4.62 16.50
N SER A 179 4.60 5.03 16.57
CA SER A 179 5.02 6.41 16.29
C SER A 179 4.83 6.81 14.82
N LEU A 180 5.03 5.87 13.90
CA LEU A 180 4.88 6.09 12.46
C LEU A 180 3.44 5.82 11.98
N GLY A 181 2.54 5.37 12.87
CA GLY A 181 1.14 5.06 12.55
C GLY A 181 0.96 3.88 11.60
N LEU A 182 1.89 2.93 11.60
CA LEU A 182 1.90 1.82 10.64
C LEU A 182 0.87 0.75 11.04
N GLN A 183 -0.15 0.61 10.19
CA GLN A 183 -1.19 -0.41 10.32
C GLN A 183 -1.06 -1.39 9.15
N GLY A 184 -0.79 -2.66 9.44
CA GLY A 184 -0.68 -3.70 8.42
C GLY A 184 0.72 -3.87 7.83
N THR A 185 0.81 -4.66 6.75
CA THR A 185 2.03 -4.93 6.00
C THR A 185 2.04 -4.17 4.68
N VAL A 186 3.23 -3.93 4.13
CA VAL A 186 3.40 -3.33 2.80
C VAL A 186 3.64 -4.44 1.80
N THR A 187 2.96 -4.40 0.65
CA THR A 187 3.15 -5.35 -0.46
C THR A 187 3.33 -4.58 -1.78
N PHE A 188 4.18 -5.12 -2.66
CA PHE A 188 4.46 -4.57 -3.98
C PHE A 188 3.78 -5.45 -5.03
N GLU A 189 2.71 -4.95 -5.64
CA GLU A 189 1.83 -5.81 -6.45
C GLU A 189 1.39 -5.17 -7.78
N SER A 190 1.20 -6.04 -8.77
CA SER A 190 0.61 -5.70 -10.06
C SER A 190 -0.91 -5.72 -9.94
N HIS A 191 -1.59 -4.69 -10.46
CA HIS A 191 -3.06 -4.63 -10.48
C HIS A 191 -3.74 -5.78 -11.20
N THR A 192 -2.99 -6.54 -12.00
CA THR A 192 -3.47 -7.74 -12.71
C THR A 192 -3.84 -8.90 -11.78
N ASN A 193 -3.34 -8.94 -10.55
CA ASN A 193 -3.47 -10.13 -9.70
C ASN A 193 -4.72 -10.13 -8.80
N PHE A 194 -5.41 -9.00 -8.65
CA PHE A 194 -6.55 -8.86 -7.73
C PHE A 194 -7.92 -8.85 -8.43
N GLY A 195 -7.96 -9.15 -9.73
CA GLY A 195 -9.16 -8.93 -10.53
C GLY A 195 -9.47 -9.97 -11.59
N THR A 196 -9.01 -11.23 -11.46
CA THR A 196 -9.51 -12.38 -12.25
C THR A 196 -8.94 -13.69 -11.69
N LEU A 197 -9.51 -14.20 -10.60
CA LEU A 197 -9.57 -15.65 -10.40
C LEU A 197 -10.92 -16.10 -10.97
N ASP A 198 -11.01 -16.09 -12.30
CA ASP A 198 -11.99 -16.83 -13.10
C ASP A 198 -11.60 -16.67 -14.59
N ASP A 199 -10.98 -17.72 -15.13
CA ASP A 199 -10.86 -18.09 -16.55
C ASP A 199 -10.71 -16.97 -17.60
N ASP A 200 -9.52 -16.34 -17.69
CA ASP A 200 -9.06 -15.72 -18.94
C ASP A 200 -7.80 -16.45 -19.45
N PRO A 201 -7.87 -17.21 -20.56
CA PRO A 201 -6.71 -17.85 -21.15
C PRO A 201 -5.94 -16.81 -21.97
N LEU A 202 -5.18 -15.94 -21.29
CA LEU A 202 -4.29 -14.97 -21.95
C LEU A 202 -2.85 -15.03 -21.43
N SER A 203 -2.45 -16.13 -20.79
CA SER A 203 -1.04 -16.37 -20.41
C SER A 203 -0.25 -17.27 -21.36
N GLU A 204 -0.82 -17.68 -22.50
CA GLU A 204 -0.10 -18.46 -23.53
C GLU A 204 -0.30 -17.85 -24.92
N SER A 205 0.39 -16.75 -25.21
CA SER A 205 0.55 -16.32 -26.60
C SER A 205 1.84 -15.52 -26.79
N MET A 206 2.97 -16.18 -26.60
CA MET A 206 4.21 -15.73 -27.24
C MET A 206 5.29 -16.80 -27.40
N GLU A 207 4.93 -18.04 -27.74
CA GLU A 207 5.85 -19.04 -28.28
C GLU A 207 5.01 -20.05 -29.07
N HIS A 208 5.43 -20.43 -30.30
CA HIS A 208 4.73 -21.27 -31.30
C HIS A 208 3.87 -20.55 -32.36
N LEU A 209 4.54 -19.82 -33.26
CA LEU A 209 4.09 -19.72 -34.66
C LEU A 209 4.90 -20.69 -35.51
N SER A 210 4.35 -21.87 -35.78
CA SER A 210 4.76 -22.74 -36.89
C SER A 210 3.53 -23.43 -37.53
N LEU A 211 3.19 -22.94 -38.72
CA LEU A 211 2.53 -23.57 -39.88
C LEU A 211 1.27 -24.46 -39.72
N SER A 212 0.24 -24.04 -40.46
CA SER A 212 -0.89 -24.79 -41.05
C SER A 212 -2.14 -25.07 -40.19
N GLN A 213 -3.22 -24.33 -40.48
CA GLN A 213 -4.55 -24.84 -40.92
C GLN A 213 -5.68 -23.79 -40.70
N GLY A 214 -6.41 -23.46 -41.79
CA GLY A 214 -7.85 -23.12 -41.82
C GLY A 214 -8.38 -21.81 -41.21
N PRO A 215 -9.17 -20.99 -41.93
CA PRO A 215 -9.76 -19.76 -41.37
C PRO A 215 -10.98 -20.08 -40.49
N THR A 216 -10.91 -19.77 -39.20
CA THR A 216 -12.08 -19.68 -38.31
C THR A 216 -12.63 -18.24 -38.32
N PRO A 217 -13.97 -18.05 -38.28
CA PRO A 217 -14.57 -16.73 -38.44
C PRO A 217 -14.30 -15.84 -37.22
N ALA A 218 -13.76 -14.66 -37.49
CA ALA A 218 -13.44 -13.64 -36.51
C ALA A 218 -14.66 -13.28 -35.65
N ARG A 219 -14.55 -13.56 -34.36
CA ARG A 219 -15.55 -13.19 -33.35
C ARG A 219 -15.44 -11.68 -33.10
N LYS A 220 -16.55 -10.95 -33.30
CA LYS A 220 -16.61 -9.48 -33.10
C LYS A 220 -16.05 -9.10 -31.73
N PRO A 221 -15.21 -8.05 -31.61
CA PRO A 221 -14.68 -7.62 -30.32
C PRO A 221 -15.83 -7.10 -29.45
N LYS A 222 -16.00 -7.69 -28.26
CA LYS A 222 -16.86 -7.13 -27.21
C LYS A 222 -16.34 -5.73 -26.86
N ALA A 223 -17.25 -4.77 -26.68
CA ALA A 223 -16.91 -3.42 -26.24
C ALA A 223 -16.09 -3.49 -24.94
N ARG A 224 -14.82 -3.07 -25.00
CA ARG A 224 -13.94 -2.97 -23.84
C ARG A 224 -14.49 -1.90 -22.89
N ARG A 225 -14.56 -2.23 -21.59
CA ARG A 225 -14.85 -1.31 -20.48
C ARG A 225 -13.89 -0.11 -20.54
N ARG A 226 -14.29 0.99 -21.18
CA ARG A 226 -13.53 2.26 -21.19
C ARG A 226 -14.16 3.19 -20.15
N ALA A 227 -13.87 2.97 -18.88
CA ALA A 227 -14.07 4.00 -17.87
C ALA A 227 -12.99 5.08 -18.06
N LYS A 228 -13.34 6.36 -17.96
CA LYS A 228 -12.35 7.46 -17.89
C LYS A 228 -11.35 7.13 -16.77
N GLY A 229 -10.05 7.12 -17.08
CA GLY A 229 -8.99 6.76 -16.12
C GLY A 229 -8.57 5.28 -16.12
N LYS A 230 -9.34 4.36 -16.71
CA LYS A 230 -8.85 3.00 -17.07
C LYS A 230 -8.03 3.11 -18.36
N GLY A 231 -6.77 3.52 -18.23
CA GLY A 231 -5.75 3.25 -19.25
C GLY A 231 -5.62 1.75 -19.50
N SER A 232 -4.74 1.34 -20.43
CA SER A 232 -4.35 -0.07 -20.56
C SER A 232 -3.91 -0.60 -19.19
N LEU A 233 -4.70 -1.53 -18.62
CA LEU A 233 -4.50 -2.14 -17.30
C LEU A 233 -3.17 -2.90 -17.17
N ALA A 234 -2.46 -3.13 -18.27
CA ALA A 234 -1.31 -4.02 -18.33
C ALA A 234 -0.01 -3.44 -17.74
N ASP A 235 0.09 -2.13 -17.55
CA ASP A 235 1.38 -1.46 -17.24
C ASP A 235 1.41 -0.72 -15.89
N GLN A 236 0.37 -0.83 -15.07
CA GLN A 236 0.22 -0.03 -13.85
C GLN A 236 0.48 -0.87 -12.59
N TYR A 237 1.37 -0.39 -11.71
CA TYR A 237 1.80 -1.06 -10.48
C TYR A 237 1.47 -0.20 -9.26
N CYS A 238 1.10 -0.82 -8.14
CA CYS A 238 0.90 -0.12 -6.88
C CYS A 238 1.57 -0.83 -5.72
N ILE A 239 1.85 -0.02 -4.72
CA ILE A 239 2.20 -0.47 -3.38
C ILE A 239 0.92 -0.43 -2.55
N TYR A 240 0.63 -1.56 -1.93
CA TYR A 240 -0.52 -1.75 -1.09
C TYR A 240 -0.13 -1.81 0.38
N ARG A 241 -1.04 -1.35 1.22
CA ARG A 241 -1.04 -1.64 2.65
C ARG A 241 -2.06 -2.74 2.88
N THR A 242 -1.66 -3.88 3.41
CA THR A 242 -2.56 -4.98 3.76
C THR A 242 -2.92 -4.92 5.23
N ALA A 243 -4.19 -4.72 5.57
CA ALA A 243 -4.67 -4.73 6.95
C ALA A 243 -5.94 -5.58 7.07
N GLY A 244 -5.92 -6.62 7.92
CA GLY A 244 -7.09 -7.47 8.16
C GLY A 244 -7.63 -8.16 6.89
N ASN A 245 -6.72 -8.64 6.02
CA ASN A 245 -7.02 -9.24 4.71
C ASN A 245 -7.66 -8.29 3.68
N GLN A 246 -7.45 -6.98 3.84
CA GLN A 246 -7.83 -5.97 2.85
C GLN A 246 -6.61 -5.19 2.38
N ASP A 247 -6.52 -4.98 1.07
CA ASP A 247 -5.44 -4.24 0.44
C ASP A 247 -5.87 -2.82 0.10
N PHE A 248 -5.09 -1.85 0.56
CA PHE A 248 -5.33 -0.43 0.35
C PHE A 248 -4.25 0.13 -0.59
N PRO A 249 -4.59 0.61 -1.80
CA PRO A 249 -3.59 1.20 -2.69
C PRO A 249 -3.08 2.52 -2.11
N MET A 250 -1.77 2.63 -1.91
CA MET A 250 -1.15 3.80 -1.26
C MET A 250 -0.30 4.63 -2.21
N LEU A 251 0.37 3.96 -3.15
CA LEU A 251 1.34 4.59 -4.03
C LEU A 251 1.34 3.91 -5.40
N ALA A 252 1.35 4.69 -6.49
CA ALA A 252 1.51 4.17 -7.84
C ALA A 252 2.95 4.25 -8.37
N ILE A 253 3.34 3.25 -9.15
CA ILE A 253 4.63 3.19 -9.82
C ILE A 253 4.40 3.09 -11.33
N GLU A 254 5.09 3.94 -12.09
CA GLU A 254 5.13 3.86 -13.55
C GLU A 254 6.56 3.56 -14.01
N TYR A 255 6.77 2.37 -14.59
CA TYR A 255 8.06 1.99 -15.15
C TYR A 255 8.18 2.44 -16.60
N LYS A 256 9.25 3.19 -16.92
CA LYS A 256 9.59 3.55 -18.30
C LYS A 256 11.02 3.11 -18.59
N ALA A 257 11.19 2.27 -19.60
CA ALA A 257 12.52 1.81 -19.97
C ALA A 257 13.46 3.00 -20.28
N PRO A 258 14.72 2.98 -19.84
CA PRO A 258 15.63 4.13 -19.97
C PRO A 258 15.87 4.56 -21.42
N HIS A 259 15.75 3.66 -22.40
CA HIS A 259 15.82 4.01 -23.83
C HIS A 259 14.56 4.72 -24.38
N LYS A 260 13.45 4.71 -23.65
CA LYS A 260 12.19 5.40 -24.01
C LYS A 260 12.01 6.73 -23.30
N LEU A 261 12.60 6.90 -22.12
CA LEU A 261 12.62 8.13 -21.34
C LEU A 261 14.01 8.27 -20.71
N THR A 262 14.87 9.10 -21.31
CA THR A 262 16.26 9.24 -20.86
C THR A 262 16.37 10.21 -19.69
N MET A 263 17.43 10.06 -18.89
CA MET A 263 17.76 10.99 -17.80
C MET A 263 17.78 12.46 -18.27
N ASP A 264 18.44 12.77 -19.39
CA ASP A 264 18.53 14.15 -19.89
C ASP A 264 17.16 14.71 -20.31
N GLN A 265 16.26 13.87 -20.84
CA GLN A 265 14.88 14.29 -21.14
C GLN A 265 14.11 14.60 -19.86
N VAL A 266 14.27 13.78 -18.81
CA VAL A 266 13.63 14.00 -17.51
C VAL A 266 14.12 15.29 -16.87
N VAL A 267 15.44 15.43 -16.72
CA VAL A 267 16.08 16.59 -16.08
C VAL A 267 15.75 17.88 -16.84
N THR A 268 15.88 17.87 -18.17
CA THR A 268 15.60 19.06 -18.98
C THR A 268 14.11 19.38 -19.02
N GLY A 269 13.26 18.36 -19.12
CA GLY A 269 11.82 18.52 -19.23
C GLY A 269 11.19 19.05 -17.95
N LEU A 270 11.65 18.60 -16.78
CA LEU A 270 11.07 18.93 -15.46
C LEU A 270 11.85 20.01 -14.69
N ALA A 271 12.79 20.71 -15.33
CA ALA A 271 13.60 21.75 -14.68
C ALA A 271 12.80 22.97 -14.17
N SER A 272 11.59 23.19 -14.65
CA SER A 272 10.72 24.32 -14.26
C SER A 272 9.25 23.94 -14.40
N GLU A 273 8.36 24.78 -13.86
CA GLU A 273 6.92 24.58 -13.96
C GLU A 273 6.47 24.38 -15.42
N ILE A 274 5.60 23.39 -15.62
CA ILE A 274 4.90 23.14 -16.88
C ILE A 274 3.40 23.33 -16.65
N GLN A 275 2.77 24.15 -17.48
CA GLN A 275 1.31 24.21 -17.58
C GLN A 275 0.90 23.49 -18.87
N PRO A 276 0.41 22.24 -18.83
CA PRO A 276 0.32 21.42 -20.02
C PRO A 276 -0.47 22.05 -21.17
N GLN A 277 -1.64 22.64 -20.90
CA GLN A 277 -2.44 23.35 -21.92
C GLN A 277 -1.71 24.53 -22.56
N ARG A 278 -0.97 25.30 -21.75
CA ARG A 278 -0.31 26.53 -22.20
C ARG A 278 1.01 26.22 -22.91
N ASP A 279 1.76 25.26 -22.41
CA ASP A 279 3.18 25.08 -22.73
C ASP A 279 3.45 23.95 -23.73
N VAL A 280 2.62 22.90 -23.79
CA VAL A 280 2.95 21.69 -24.59
C VAL A 280 1.81 21.15 -25.47
N ILE A 281 0.56 21.23 -25.03
CA ILE A 281 -0.59 20.68 -25.78
C ILE A 281 -0.94 21.62 -26.92
N ASN A 282 -1.05 21.09 -28.15
CA ASN A 282 -1.34 21.87 -29.37
C ASN A 282 -0.35 23.03 -29.60
N LYS A 283 0.90 22.88 -29.15
CA LYS A 283 1.97 23.85 -29.40
C LYS A 283 2.99 23.27 -30.36
N ASP A 284 3.39 24.10 -31.32
CA ASP A 284 4.53 23.85 -32.18
C ASP A 284 5.78 24.38 -31.49
N GLY A 285 6.69 23.48 -31.14
CA GLY A 285 7.96 23.84 -30.55
C GLY A 285 9.07 22.98 -31.12
N GLN A 286 10.19 23.62 -31.41
CA GLN A 286 11.40 22.98 -31.95
C GLN A 286 12.47 22.89 -30.87
N GLY A 287 13.38 21.93 -31.03
CA GLY A 287 14.52 21.75 -30.14
C GLY A 287 14.27 20.80 -28.96
N PHE A 288 15.38 20.35 -28.38
CA PHE A 288 15.39 19.30 -27.37
C PHE A 288 14.58 19.64 -26.11
N THR A 289 14.70 20.88 -25.59
CA THR A 289 14.00 21.30 -24.37
C THR A 289 12.49 21.23 -24.50
N PHE A 290 11.93 21.67 -25.63
CA PHE A 290 10.49 21.58 -25.87
C PHE A 290 10.04 20.12 -25.98
N GLN A 291 10.78 19.29 -26.72
CA GLN A 291 10.47 17.87 -26.84
C GLN A 291 10.56 17.12 -25.51
N ALA A 292 11.57 17.44 -24.70
CA ALA A 292 11.73 16.93 -23.34
C ALA A 292 10.55 17.32 -22.45
N ARG A 293 10.18 18.61 -22.39
CA ARG A 293 9.01 19.11 -21.63
C ARG A 293 7.72 18.41 -22.06
N ARG A 294 7.51 18.25 -23.38
CA ARG A 294 6.32 17.60 -23.93
C ARG A 294 6.25 16.12 -23.56
N LEU A 295 7.38 15.40 -23.67
CA LEU A 295 7.47 13.99 -23.30
C LEU A 295 7.27 13.78 -21.80
N THR A 296 7.96 14.54 -20.95
CA THR A 296 7.84 14.41 -19.49
C THR A 296 6.44 14.77 -19.01
N ALA A 297 5.83 15.83 -19.56
CA ALA A 297 4.44 16.19 -19.26
C ALA A 297 3.47 15.07 -19.62
N ALA A 298 3.66 14.38 -20.75
CA ALA A 298 2.83 13.24 -21.13
C ALA A 298 2.98 12.05 -20.17
N VAL A 299 4.20 11.71 -19.76
CA VAL A 299 4.46 10.60 -18.81
C VAL A 299 3.93 10.94 -17.41
N VAL A 300 4.16 12.17 -16.92
CA VAL A 300 3.58 12.65 -15.65
C VAL A 300 2.06 12.64 -15.71
N THR A 301 1.45 13.06 -16.83
CA THR A 301 -0.01 13.01 -17.02
C THR A 301 -0.55 11.58 -16.99
N GLN A 302 0.19 10.61 -17.54
CA GLN A 302 -0.20 9.20 -17.49
C GLN A 302 -0.36 8.71 -16.05
N LEU A 303 0.67 8.93 -15.23
CA LEU A 303 0.69 8.52 -13.82
C LEU A 303 -0.29 9.36 -12.99
N PHE A 304 -0.35 10.68 -13.21
CA PHE A 304 -1.29 11.58 -12.55
C PHE A 304 -2.74 11.13 -12.75
N SER A 305 -3.17 10.87 -14.00
CA SER A 305 -4.54 10.43 -14.27
C SER A 305 -4.86 9.10 -13.59
N TYR A 306 -3.86 8.23 -13.45
CA TYR A 306 -4.02 6.97 -12.74
C TYR A 306 -4.19 7.18 -11.24
N MET A 307 -3.34 8.02 -10.65
CA MET A 307 -3.41 8.42 -9.25
C MET A 307 -4.75 9.08 -8.91
N ILE A 308 -5.28 9.98 -9.76
CA ILE A 308 -6.62 10.55 -9.61
C ILE A 308 -7.68 9.45 -9.56
N GLY A 309 -7.69 8.54 -10.53
CA GLY A 309 -8.70 7.49 -10.61
C GLY A 309 -8.69 6.56 -9.38
N LYS A 310 -7.51 6.22 -8.86
CA LYS A 310 -7.36 5.37 -7.67
C LYS A 310 -7.47 6.12 -6.34
N GLY A 311 -7.48 7.45 -6.34
CA GLY A 311 -7.48 8.24 -5.11
C GLY A 311 -6.16 8.23 -4.35
N MET A 312 -5.03 8.21 -5.05
CA MET A 312 -3.69 8.22 -4.46
C MET A 312 -3.06 9.60 -4.55
N GLN A 313 -2.41 10.02 -3.46
CA GLN A 313 -1.68 11.29 -3.42
C GLN A 313 -0.22 11.14 -3.86
N TYR A 314 0.35 9.94 -3.76
CA TYR A 314 1.78 9.71 -3.98
C TYR A 314 1.98 8.71 -5.11
N GLY A 315 3.01 8.94 -5.92
CA GLY A 315 3.44 8.02 -6.97
C GLY A 315 4.85 8.34 -7.41
N TYR A 316 5.50 7.46 -8.16
CA TYR A 316 6.76 7.81 -8.82
C TYR A 316 6.93 7.11 -10.16
N ILE A 317 7.70 7.74 -11.05
CA ILE A 317 8.14 7.16 -12.31
C ILE A 317 9.56 6.66 -12.11
N CYS A 318 9.83 5.42 -12.52
CA CYS A 318 11.17 4.83 -12.47
C CYS A 318 11.67 4.50 -13.87
N THR A 319 12.92 4.89 -14.12
CA THR A 319 13.68 4.54 -15.34
C THR A 319 14.88 3.63 -15.07
N GLY A 320 15.09 3.24 -13.81
CA GLY A 320 16.30 2.57 -13.32
C GLY A 320 17.45 3.53 -13.06
N GLU A 321 17.66 4.51 -13.94
CA GLU A 321 18.70 5.52 -13.74
C GLU A 321 18.18 6.77 -13.01
N THR A 322 16.89 7.07 -13.15
CA THR A 322 16.23 8.26 -12.60
C THR A 322 14.89 7.90 -11.97
N LEU A 323 14.63 8.48 -10.80
CA LEU A 323 13.37 8.43 -10.07
C LEU A 323 12.68 9.81 -10.13
N VAL A 324 11.41 9.85 -10.52
CA VAL A 324 10.59 11.07 -10.50
C VAL A 324 9.46 10.89 -9.51
N PHE A 325 9.54 11.51 -8.35
CA PHE A 325 8.54 11.44 -7.29
C PHE A 325 7.42 12.46 -7.53
N LEU A 326 6.17 12.01 -7.46
CA LEU A 326 4.96 12.80 -7.67
C LEU A 326 4.15 12.92 -6.38
N TYR A 327 3.64 14.12 -6.10
CA TYR A 327 2.68 14.37 -5.03
C TYR A 327 1.52 15.25 -5.49
N ILE A 328 0.29 14.77 -5.28
CA ILE A 328 -0.94 15.52 -5.51
C ILE A 328 -1.46 16.02 -4.16
N PRO A 329 -1.50 17.35 -3.94
CA PRO A 329 -1.99 17.94 -2.70
C PRO A 329 -3.52 17.88 -2.63
N LYS A 330 -4.10 18.58 -1.65
CA LYS A 330 -5.56 18.73 -1.51
C LYS A 330 -6.21 19.45 -2.70
N ASP A 331 -5.45 20.23 -3.46
CA ASP A 331 -5.87 20.73 -4.77
C ASP A 331 -5.48 19.69 -5.84
N PRO A 332 -6.43 18.96 -6.44
CA PRO A 332 -6.12 17.94 -7.43
C PRO A 332 -5.59 18.53 -8.74
N SER A 333 -5.67 19.84 -8.96
CA SER A 333 -5.26 20.46 -10.23
C SER A 333 -3.74 20.60 -10.40
N THR A 334 -2.98 20.42 -9.32
CA THR A 334 -1.53 20.60 -9.29
C THR A 334 -0.85 19.29 -8.93
N VAL A 335 0.28 18.98 -9.57
CA VAL A 335 1.17 17.89 -9.17
C VAL A 335 2.58 18.41 -8.94
N TYR A 336 3.14 18.07 -7.78
CA TYR A 336 4.53 18.36 -7.44
C TYR A 336 5.43 17.23 -7.92
N VAL A 337 6.57 17.56 -8.53
CA VAL A 337 7.54 16.60 -9.07
C VAL A 337 8.93 16.84 -8.50
N SER A 338 9.60 15.78 -8.03
CA SER A 338 11.02 15.82 -7.65
C SER A 338 11.81 14.80 -8.45
N VAL A 339 12.95 15.20 -9.01
CA VAL A 339 13.82 14.34 -9.81
C VAL A 339 15.05 13.96 -8.98
N CYS A 340 15.22 12.66 -8.75
CA CYS A 340 16.40 12.09 -8.11
C CYS A 340 17.15 11.21 -9.11
N VAL A 341 18.47 11.33 -9.12
CA VAL A 341 19.39 10.51 -9.92
C VAL A 341 20.33 9.84 -8.93
N PRO A 342 19.96 8.68 -8.35
CA PRO A 342 20.74 8.05 -7.28
C PRO A 342 22.23 7.89 -7.60
N ASN A 343 22.56 7.61 -8.86
CA ASN A 343 23.93 7.44 -9.33
C ASN A 343 24.78 8.74 -9.32
N GLN A 344 24.14 9.92 -9.26
CA GLN A 344 24.81 11.23 -9.16
C GLN A 344 24.53 11.92 -7.82
N ASP A 345 23.48 11.50 -7.11
CA ASP A 345 23.08 12.06 -5.81
C ASP A 345 23.92 11.53 -4.64
N VAL A 346 24.57 10.38 -4.81
CA VAL A 346 25.53 9.82 -3.87
C VAL A 346 26.94 10.12 -4.42
N MET A 347 27.71 10.96 -3.72
CA MET A 347 29.05 11.40 -4.13
C MET A 347 30.09 10.88 -3.14
N ASP A 348 31.28 10.49 -3.62
CA ASP A 348 32.32 9.79 -2.84
C ASP A 348 32.88 10.60 -1.64
N ASP A 349 32.84 11.94 -1.68
CA ASP A 349 33.51 12.81 -0.70
C ASP A 349 32.65 13.17 0.54
N ASP A 350 31.45 12.59 0.68
CA ASP A 350 30.47 13.03 1.68
C ASP A 350 29.97 11.84 2.52
N GLU A 351 30.59 11.62 3.70
CA GLU A 351 30.34 10.48 4.63
C GLU A 351 28.88 10.32 5.12
N THR A 352 27.91 11.09 4.60
CA THR A 352 26.59 11.32 5.21
C THR A 352 25.37 11.18 4.28
N ARG A 353 25.48 10.57 3.08
CA ARG A 353 24.41 10.62 2.05
C ARG A 353 23.67 9.33 1.70
N LEU A 354 23.79 8.23 2.47
CA LEU A 354 23.05 6.97 2.20
C LEU A 354 21.52 7.13 2.11
N HIS A 355 20.94 8.19 2.68
CA HIS A 355 19.52 8.53 2.54
C HIS A 355 19.12 8.92 1.10
N ARG A 356 20.09 9.12 0.19
CA ARG A 356 19.90 9.48 -1.22
C ARG A 356 19.98 8.30 -2.19
N THR A 357 20.30 7.11 -1.68
CA THR A 357 20.23 5.88 -2.47
C THR A 357 18.80 5.63 -2.94
N ALA A 358 18.63 4.90 -4.05
CA ALA A 358 17.31 4.54 -4.58
C ALA A 358 16.43 3.87 -3.50
N VAL A 359 16.99 2.87 -2.80
CA VAL A 359 16.34 2.15 -1.69
C VAL A 359 15.88 3.12 -0.60
N ALA A 360 16.77 4.01 -0.14
CA ALA A 360 16.45 4.91 0.97
C ALA A 360 15.39 5.96 0.60
N GLN A 361 15.45 6.49 -0.62
CA GLN A 361 14.48 7.45 -1.13
C GLN A 361 13.09 6.82 -1.29
N VAL A 362 13.02 5.63 -1.91
CA VAL A 362 11.76 4.89 -2.09
C VAL A 362 11.16 4.50 -0.74
N PHE A 363 11.97 3.99 0.19
CA PHE A 363 11.52 3.62 1.54
C PHE A 363 10.91 4.81 2.31
N ALA A 364 11.63 5.94 2.39
CA ALA A 364 11.12 7.12 3.07
C ALA A 364 9.88 7.70 2.37
N PHE A 365 9.81 7.62 1.04
CA PHE A 365 8.66 8.07 0.28
C PHE A 365 7.40 7.21 0.56
N ILE A 366 7.55 5.89 0.64
CA ILE A 366 6.45 4.98 1.00
C ILE A 366 5.97 5.24 2.42
N LEU A 367 6.88 5.47 3.37
CA LEU A 367 6.51 5.84 4.75
C LEU A 367 5.64 7.11 4.78
N ARG A 368 5.93 8.09 3.91
CA ARG A 368 5.09 9.29 3.78
C ARG A 368 3.72 8.97 3.19
N ALA A 369 3.67 8.12 2.15
CA ALA A 369 2.41 7.68 1.56
C ALA A 369 1.53 6.92 2.57
N LEU A 370 2.12 6.08 3.43
CA LEU A 370 1.42 5.33 4.48
C LEU A 370 0.78 6.22 5.55
N ARG A 371 1.34 7.42 5.78
CA ARG A 371 0.82 8.43 6.71
C ARG A 371 -0.21 9.37 6.08
N ALA A 372 -0.46 9.25 4.77
CA ALA A 372 -1.43 10.10 4.10
C ALA A 372 -2.84 9.81 4.63
N GLU A 373 -3.61 10.87 4.84
CA GLU A 373 -5.02 10.75 5.19
C GLU A 373 -5.84 10.34 3.96
N PRO A 374 -6.94 9.57 4.13
CA PRO A 374 -7.85 9.29 3.03
C PRO A 374 -8.39 10.57 2.40
N LEU A 375 -8.41 10.61 1.07
CA LEU A 375 -8.93 11.75 0.33
C LEU A 375 -10.46 11.84 0.45
N PRO A 376 -11.01 13.05 0.65
CA PRO A 376 -12.44 13.25 0.69
C PRO A 376 -13.03 13.16 -0.73
N GLU A 377 -14.28 12.80 -0.80
CA GLU A 377 -15.07 12.76 -2.02
C GLU A 377 -15.10 14.10 -2.80
N SER A 378 -15.10 15.23 -2.10
CA SER A 378 -14.99 16.58 -2.68
C SER A 378 -13.70 16.79 -3.48
N TRP A 379 -12.62 16.08 -3.16
CA TRP A 379 -11.38 16.13 -3.93
C TRP A 379 -11.57 15.53 -5.33
N PHE A 380 -12.34 14.44 -5.45
CA PHE A 380 -12.66 13.83 -6.74
C PHE A 380 -13.62 14.70 -7.55
N ASP A 381 -14.58 15.36 -6.88
CA ASP A 381 -15.49 16.31 -7.54
C ASP A 381 -14.72 17.46 -8.21
N GLU A 382 -13.66 17.97 -7.56
CA GLU A 382 -12.78 18.98 -8.16
C GLU A 382 -11.89 18.39 -9.28
N ALA A 383 -11.43 17.14 -9.13
CA ALA A 383 -10.62 16.47 -10.13
C ALA A 383 -11.39 16.17 -11.43
N GLU A 384 -12.69 15.87 -11.35
CA GLU A 384 -13.57 15.65 -12.52
C GLU A 384 -13.70 16.91 -13.39
N LYS A 385 -13.51 18.11 -12.82
CA LYS A 385 -13.55 19.38 -13.56
C LYS A 385 -12.27 19.66 -14.36
N LEU A 386 -11.26 18.82 -14.22
CA LEU A 386 -10.02 18.95 -14.99
C LEU A 386 -10.23 18.50 -16.44
N GLU A 387 -9.44 19.09 -17.33
CA GLU A 387 -9.50 18.77 -18.75
C GLU A 387 -8.82 17.43 -19.05
N THR A 388 -9.16 16.86 -20.21
CA THR A 388 -8.51 15.65 -20.72
C THR A 388 -7.55 15.96 -21.85
N TRP A 389 -6.49 15.17 -21.97
CA TRP A 389 -5.50 15.34 -23.04
C TRP A 389 -6.12 14.99 -24.40
N ALA A 390 -6.34 15.99 -25.24
CA ALA A 390 -7.11 15.83 -26.48
C ALA A 390 -6.31 15.28 -27.69
N VAL A 391 -4.98 15.30 -27.65
CA VAL A 391 -4.11 15.12 -28.83
C VAL A 391 -3.62 13.68 -29.01
N GLU A 392 -3.92 13.07 -30.15
CA GLU A 392 -3.37 11.78 -30.61
C GLU A 392 -1.84 11.82 -30.68
N TYR A 393 -1.19 10.95 -29.90
CA TYR A 393 0.26 10.97 -29.69
C TYR A 393 1.05 10.48 -30.92
N ASP A 394 0.40 9.83 -31.90
CA ASP A 394 1.05 9.28 -33.10
C ASP A 394 1.66 10.36 -34.03
N ASP A 395 1.15 11.59 -34.00
CA ASP A 395 1.73 12.73 -34.74
C ASP A 395 3.03 13.25 -34.07
N ILE A 396 3.24 12.95 -32.79
CA ILE A 396 4.29 13.55 -31.96
C ILE A 396 5.67 12.93 -32.24
N LEU A 397 5.75 11.60 -32.41
CA LEU A 397 7.03 10.93 -32.72
C LEU A 397 7.38 10.95 -34.21
N ARG A 398 6.40 11.19 -35.09
CA ARG A 398 6.62 11.36 -36.54
C ARG A 398 7.26 12.70 -36.88
N HIS A 399 7.15 13.69 -35.99
CA HIS A 399 7.69 15.04 -36.18
C HIS A 399 9.01 15.33 -35.45
N ILE A 400 9.58 14.37 -34.71
CA ILE A 400 10.95 14.49 -34.17
C ILE A 400 11.90 13.84 -35.16
N PRO A 401 12.73 14.60 -35.90
CA PRO A 401 13.68 14.02 -36.84
C PRO A 401 14.61 13.02 -36.16
N GLU A 402 14.88 11.88 -36.79
CA GLU A 402 15.85 10.90 -36.26
C GLU A 402 17.24 11.51 -36.00
N THR A 403 17.56 12.60 -36.70
CA THR A 403 18.79 13.39 -36.54
C THR A 403 18.83 14.16 -35.22
N GLU A 404 17.70 14.66 -34.72
CA GLU A 404 17.62 15.30 -33.39
C GLU A 404 17.64 14.27 -32.25
N ARG A 405 17.02 13.10 -32.45
CA ARG A 405 17.19 11.93 -31.57
C ARG A 405 18.64 11.43 -31.50
N LYS A 406 19.42 11.61 -32.56
CA LYS A 406 20.85 11.27 -32.62
C LYS A 406 21.76 12.36 -32.04
N LYS A 407 21.36 13.64 -32.07
CA LYS A 407 22.12 14.74 -31.45
C LYS A 407 22.18 14.67 -29.92
N GLY A 408 21.18 14.07 -29.27
CA GLY A 408 21.25 13.73 -27.84
C GLY A 408 22.26 12.63 -27.47
N LYS A 409 23.09 12.16 -28.41
CA LYS A 409 24.21 11.22 -28.18
C LYS A 409 25.59 11.89 -28.14
N GLU A 410 25.69 13.18 -28.46
CA GLU A 410 26.88 13.93 -28.06
C GLU A 410 26.82 14.09 -26.54
N PRO A 411 27.94 13.94 -25.80
CA PRO A 411 27.97 14.11 -24.36
C PRO A 411 27.73 15.57 -24.03
N HIS A 412 26.47 15.99 -24.06
CA HIS A 412 26.04 17.17 -23.34
C HIS A 412 26.27 16.83 -21.87
N PHE A 413 27.22 17.53 -21.24
CA PHE A 413 27.32 17.54 -19.78
C PHE A 413 25.91 17.77 -19.24
N SER A 414 25.36 16.76 -18.56
CA SER A 414 23.99 16.82 -18.08
C SER A 414 23.87 18.09 -17.23
N PRO A 415 22.86 18.96 -17.48
CA PRO A 415 22.66 20.14 -16.66
C PRO A 415 22.16 19.77 -15.25
N TYR A 416 21.98 18.47 -14.97
CA TYR A 416 21.66 17.99 -13.64
C TYR A 416 22.73 18.44 -12.66
N LYS A 417 22.31 19.28 -11.72
CA LYS A 417 23.12 19.62 -10.57
C LYS A 417 22.54 18.79 -9.44
N PRO A 418 23.27 17.78 -8.93
CA PRO A 418 22.91 17.13 -7.68
C PRO A 418 22.64 18.26 -6.70
N GLN A 419 21.44 18.32 -6.15
CA GLN A 419 21.09 19.44 -5.29
C GLN A 419 22.10 19.43 -4.13
N SER A 420 22.96 20.45 -4.08
CA SER A 420 23.78 20.72 -2.90
C SER A 420 22.78 21.24 -1.88
N TRP A 421 22.13 20.32 -1.18
CA TRP A 421 21.31 20.62 -0.03
C TRP A 421 22.24 21.33 0.97
N LYS A 422 22.29 22.68 0.92
CA LYS A 422 23.18 23.54 1.72
C LYS A 422 22.51 23.78 3.07
N GLY A 423 23.25 23.51 4.16
CA GLY A 423 22.78 23.73 5.54
C GLY A 423 22.69 22.46 6.40
N PHE A 424 23.09 21.30 5.88
CA PHE A 424 22.95 20.01 6.56
C PHE A 424 24.22 19.73 7.35
N GLN A 425 24.10 19.56 8.67
CA GLN A 425 25.25 19.33 9.53
C GLN A 425 25.58 17.84 9.75
N ARG A 426 24.63 16.89 9.61
CA ARG A 426 24.85 15.42 9.76
C ARG A 426 23.74 14.57 9.10
N SER A 427 24.06 13.34 8.66
CA SER A 427 23.09 12.32 8.22
C SER A 427 22.16 11.88 9.36
N PRO A 428 20.83 11.74 9.13
CA PRO A 428 19.91 11.09 10.07
C PRO A 428 20.25 9.62 10.38
N ILE A 429 20.97 8.97 9.47
CA ILE A 429 21.33 7.55 9.57
C ILE A 429 22.48 7.36 10.58
N ARG A 430 23.38 8.36 10.70
CA ARG A 430 24.40 8.41 11.75
C ARG A 430 23.84 9.05 13.02
N THR A 431 23.18 8.23 13.83
CA THR A 431 22.99 8.59 15.24
C THR A 431 24.34 8.73 15.92
N ARG A 432 24.68 9.95 16.34
CA ARG A 432 25.83 10.42 17.14
C ARG A 432 26.74 9.32 17.73
N SER A 433 27.64 8.75 16.93
CA SER A 433 28.66 7.78 17.37
C SER A 433 29.98 8.43 17.83
N ARG A 434 30.07 9.76 17.90
CA ARG A 434 31.20 10.49 18.53
C ARG A 434 30.73 11.46 19.60
N CYS A 435 30.37 10.90 20.75
CA CYS A 435 30.61 11.52 22.04
C CYS A 435 31.10 10.40 22.96
N GLN A 436 32.39 10.03 22.86
CA GLN A 436 32.99 9.32 23.98
C GLN A 436 33.10 10.31 25.15
N PRO A 437 32.79 9.89 26.39
CA PRO A 437 33.22 10.65 27.57
C PRO A 437 34.76 10.74 27.54
N PRO A 438 35.36 11.85 27.99
CA PRO A 438 36.81 11.91 28.12
C PRO A 438 37.24 10.85 29.14
N ASP A 439 38.07 9.91 28.69
CA ASP A 439 38.65 8.87 29.54
C ASP A 439 39.69 9.53 30.47
N PRO A 440 39.52 9.47 31.81
CA PRO A 440 40.47 10.07 32.74
C PRO A 440 41.64 9.11 32.95
N GLY A 441 42.57 9.09 32.02
CA GLY A 441 43.80 8.36 32.26
C GLY A 441 44.59 8.00 31.03
N LEU A 442 45.15 8.97 30.33
CA LEU A 442 46.40 8.79 29.58
C LEU A 442 47.17 10.11 29.62
N GLY A 443 48.33 10.06 30.27
CA GLY A 443 49.20 11.20 30.49
C GLY A 443 49.74 11.79 29.19
N ARG A 444 49.94 13.10 29.21
CA ARG A 444 50.76 13.85 28.25
C ARG A 444 52.12 13.18 28.07
N PRO A 445 52.63 13.15 26.83
CA PRO A 445 54.03 13.45 26.57
C PRO A 445 54.19 14.90 26.14
N SER A 446 55.40 15.38 26.39
CA SER A 446 55.88 16.75 26.39
C SER A 446 55.82 17.45 25.03
N ASP A 447 55.74 18.78 25.14
CA ASP A 447 56.02 19.78 24.13
C ASP A 447 57.42 19.60 23.51
N ASP A 448 57.52 19.87 22.21
CA ASP A 448 58.71 20.44 21.57
C ASP A 448 58.22 21.55 20.61
N ASP A 449 58.62 22.78 20.94
CA ASP A 449 58.36 24.03 20.24
C ASP A 449 59.34 24.23 19.07
N GLU A 450 58.87 24.80 17.95
CA GLU A 450 59.68 25.72 17.14
C GLU A 450 58.90 27.01 16.85
N ASP A 451 59.64 28.10 17.01
CA ASP A 451 59.32 29.51 17.19
C ASP A 451 59.18 30.26 15.85
N ASP A 452 58.34 31.31 15.81
CA ASP A 452 58.70 32.64 15.27
C ASP A 452 57.54 33.67 15.36
N GLY A 453 57.71 34.71 16.20
CA GLY A 453 57.21 36.07 15.93
C GLY A 453 56.22 36.77 16.92
N PRO A 454 56.65 37.79 17.72
CA PRO A 454 55.85 38.54 18.73
C PRO A 454 55.61 40.04 18.31
N PRO A 455 55.18 41.04 19.16
CA PRO A 455 54.55 41.05 20.51
C PRO A 455 53.31 41.99 20.67
N SER A 456 52.75 41.94 21.89
CA SER A 456 51.65 42.69 22.56
C SER A 456 51.90 44.21 22.78
N PRO A 457 50.96 45.03 23.35
CA PRO A 457 50.70 45.09 24.82
C PRO A 457 49.23 45.39 25.26
N THR A 458 48.61 44.64 26.22
CA THR A 458 48.42 44.85 27.71
C THR A 458 47.67 46.14 28.16
N PRO A 459 47.00 46.25 29.36
CA PRO A 459 46.85 45.32 30.52
C PRO A 459 45.45 45.25 31.24
N GLY A 460 45.31 44.30 32.19
CA GLY A 460 44.13 43.95 33.03
C GLY A 460 43.82 44.89 34.23
N PRO A 461 43.39 44.45 35.44
CA PRO A 461 43.48 43.11 36.05
C PRO A 461 42.27 42.56 36.87
N ARG A 462 42.40 41.29 37.28
CA ARG A 462 41.61 40.50 38.26
C ARG A 462 41.90 40.89 39.73
N ARG A 463 41.02 40.47 40.66
CA ARG A 463 41.30 39.53 41.82
C ARG A 463 40.08 39.38 42.74
N THR A 464 39.53 38.16 42.90
CA THR A 464 39.58 37.21 44.07
C THR A 464 38.91 37.75 45.35
N VAL A 465 38.17 36.99 46.18
CA VAL A 465 38.63 35.95 47.14
C VAL A 465 37.40 35.19 47.75
N ALA A 466 37.54 33.86 47.97
CA ALA A 466 37.02 32.92 49.02
C ALA A 466 35.53 32.93 49.47
N LYS A 467 34.97 31.99 50.25
CA LYS A 467 35.02 30.52 50.52
C LYS A 467 33.79 30.26 51.44
N ALA A 468 33.30 29.02 51.45
CA ALA A 468 32.59 28.34 52.56
C ALA A 468 31.10 28.67 52.86
N ALA A 469 30.30 27.61 52.85
CA ALA A 469 28.95 27.44 53.42
C ALA A 469 29.03 27.20 54.96
N PRO A 470 27.99 26.72 55.71
CA PRO A 470 26.53 26.67 55.48
C PRO A 470 25.66 27.09 56.72
N SER A 471 24.34 27.01 56.53
CA SER A 471 23.27 26.63 57.50
C SER A 471 22.58 27.66 58.43
N THR A 472 21.23 27.63 58.27
CA THR A 472 20.14 27.67 59.28
C THR A 472 19.80 28.95 60.07
N GLY A 473 18.51 29.32 60.01
CA GLY A 473 17.71 29.57 61.23
C GLY A 473 16.95 30.90 61.37
N THR A 474 15.67 30.88 60.95
CA THR A 474 14.46 31.37 61.68
C THR A 474 14.22 32.83 62.11
N GLY A 475 13.04 33.34 61.69
CA GLY A 475 12.05 34.12 62.48
C GLY A 475 12.21 35.65 62.48
N SER A 476 11.18 36.50 62.51
CA SER A 476 9.71 36.35 62.65
C SER A 476 9.01 37.73 62.51
N GLY A 477 7.69 37.71 62.25
CA GLY A 477 6.72 38.78 62.55
C GLY A 477 5.91 39.24 61.33
N GLY A 478 4.57 39.27 61.27
CA GLY A 478 3.48 39.01 62.23
C GLY A 478 2.28 39.91 61.87
N GLY A 479 1.05 39.37 61.76
CA GLY A 479 -0.19 40.19 61.77
C GLY A 479 -1.36 39.68 60.91
N LYS A 480 -2.42 39.15 61.56
CA LYS A 480 -3.73 38.72 61.01
C LYS A 480 -4.87 39.41 61.79
N LYS A 481 -6.03 39.61 61.13
CA LYS A 481 -7.45 39.39 61.57
C LYS A 481 -8.37 39.97 60.47
N SER A 482 -9.27 39.28 59.75
CA SER A 482 -10.38 38.33 60.04
C SER A 482 -11.70 39.00 60.48
N GLU A 483 -12.78 38.79 59.71
CA GLU A 483 -14.13 38.57 60.24
C GLU A 483 -15.01 37.70 59.31
N ARG A 484 -15.99 37.02 59.92
CA ARG A 484 -16.74 35.81 59.47
C ARG A 484 -18.25 36.10 59.32
N GLY A 485 -18.94 35.27 58.53
CA GLY A 485 -20.36 34.88 58.68
C GLY A 485 -20.78 33.96 57.52
N ARG A 486 -20.89 32.62 57.67
CA ARG A 486 -21.99 31.76 58.19
C ARG A 486 -23.26 31.80 57.32
N ASP A 487 -23.54 30.76 56.52
CA ASP A 487 -24.72 29.87 56.66
C ASP A 487 -24.89 28.82 55.54
N LYS A 488 -25.81 27.89 55.78
CA LYS A 488 -25.99 26.50 55.33
C LYS A 488 -26.51 26.26 53.88
N GLN A 489 -26.31 25.01 53.45
CA GLN A 489 -26.84 24.31 52.25
C GLN A 489 -28.37 24.45 52.02
N VAL A 490 -28.81 24.49 50.73
CA VAL A 490 -29.75 23.56 50.06
C VAL A 490 -30.19 24.10 48.66
N GLN A 491 -29.94 23.27 47.62
CA GLN A 491 -30.59 23.08 46.30
C GLN A 491 -30.98 24.25 45.35
N SER A 492 -30.36 24.30 44.15
CA SER A 492 -30.96 24.36 42.79
C SER A 492 -29.86 24.37 41.70
N PRO A 493 -30.03 23.76 40.51
CA PRO A 493 -28.92 23.40 39.60
C PRO A 493 -28.65 24.44 38.50
N PRO A 494 -27.38 24.61 38.04
CA PRO A 494 -27.11 25.25 36.75
C PRO A 494 -26.53 24.26 35.73
N THR A 495 -27.38 23.94 34.76
CA THR A 495 -27.10 23.85 33.31
C THR A 495 -25.70 23.41 32.87
N THR A 496 -25.71 22.20 32.29
CA THR A 496 -24.76 21.60 31.37
C THR A 496 -24.18 22.58 30.34
N LYS A 497 -22.86 22.68 30.28
CA LYS A 497 -22.13 23.01 29.04
C LYS A 497 -21.41 21.75 28.58
N SER A 498 -22.06 21.05 27.64
CA SER A 498 -21.49 19.93 26.91
C SER A 498 -20.27 20.39 26.11
N ALA A 499 -19.14 19.70 26.31
CA ALA A 499 -17.99 19.75 25.41
C ALA A 499 -18.41 19.39 23.97
N PRO A 500 -17.73 19.91 22.93
CA PRO A 500 -18.08 19.60 21.56
C PRO A 500 -17.88 18.10 21.31
N THR A 501 -18.98 17.40 21.05
CA THR A 501 -18.98 15.98 20.67
C THR A 501 -18.29 15.83 19.32
N THR A 502 -17.05 15.36 19.33
CA THR A 502 -16.36 14.90 18.11
C THR A 502 -17.25 13.85 17.44
N LYS A 503 -17.65 14.09 16.18
CA LYS A 503 -18.45 13.11 15.41
C LYS A 503 -17.72 11.75 15.44
N PRO A 504 -18.38 10.65 15.80
CA PRO A 504 -17.76 9.33 15.78
C PRO A 504 -17.39 8.94 14.34
N ASN A 505 -16.15 8.48 14.14
CA ASN A 505 -15.67 8.03 12.84
C ASN A 505 -16.57 6.90 12.29
N ILE A 506 -17.09 7.08 11.07
CA ILE A 506 -18.01 6.13 10.42
C ILE A 506 -17.46 4.69 10.37
N ARG A 507 -16.13 4.54 10.25
CA ARG A 507 -15.48 3.22 10.18
C ARG A 507 -15.71 2.40 11.45
N ILE A 508 -15.58 3.01 12.63
CA ILE A 508 -15.73 2.33 13.93
C ILE A 508 -17.17 2.24 14.42
N ARG A 509 -18.10 3.01 13.83
CA ARG A 509 -19.49 3.03 14.28
C ARG A 509 -20.19 1.68 14.02
N PRO A 510 -20.92 1.09 14.97
CA PRO A 510 -21.64 -0.16 14.73
C PRO A 510 -22.77 -0.01 13.71
N TYR A 511 -23.08 -1.08 12.98
CA TYR A 511 -24.24 -1.14 12.10
C TYR A 511 -25.54 -1.23 12.91
N CYS A 512 -26.64 -0.76 12.33
CA CYS A 512 -27.98 -1.01 12.88
C CYS A 512 -28.32 -2.51 12.77
N SER A 513 -29.08 -3.01 13.74
CA SER A 513 -29.55 -4.39 13.73
C SER A 513 -30.49 -4.68 12.56
N GLN A 514 -30.58 -5.96 12.20
CA GLN A 514 -31.48 -6.47 11.16
C GLN A 514 -32.94 -6.09 11.45
N ASP A 515 -33.38 -6.27 12.69
CA ASP A 515 -34.76 -6.00 13.11
C ASP A 515 -35.07 -4.48 13.06
N CYS A 516 -34.11 -3.62 13.43
CA CYS A 516 -34.24 -2.17 13.29
C CYS A 516 -34.44 -1.75 11.83
N LEU A 517 -33.62 -2.26 10.91
CA LEU A 517 -33.71 -1.89 9.49
C LEU A 517 -34.95 -2.52 8.82
N LEU A 518 -35.40 -3.69 9.27
CA LEU A 518 -36.67 -4.28 8.83
C LEU A 518 -37.86 -3.43 9.29
N GLY A 519 -37.81 -2.90 10.52
CA GLY A 519 -38.74 -1.93 11.06
C GLY A 519 -38.81 -0.66 10.20
N LEU A 520 -37.65 -0.10 9.82
CA LEU A 520 -37.55 1.03 8.91
C LEU A 520 -38.11 0.73 7.50
N ALA A 521 -37.85 -0.46 6.97
CA ALA A 521 -38.26 -0.87 5.62
C ALA A 521 -39.79 -1.01 5.48
N HIS A 522 -40.47 -1.43 6.55
CA HIS A 522 -41.87 -1.88 6.50
C HIS A 522 -42.80 -1.20 7.51
N GLY A 523 -42.32 -0.26 8.32
CA GLY A 523 -43.12 0.42 9.34
C GLY A 523 -43.35 -0.43 10.59
N GLY A 524 -42.37 -1.25 10.98
CA GLY A 524 -42.40 -2.07 12.20
C GLY A 524 -42.02 -1.29 13.47
N PRO A 525 -41.98 -1.96 14.63
CA PRO A 525 -41.55 -1.35 15.90
C PRO A 525 -40.05 -1.07 15.92
N MET A 526 -39.62 -0.14 16.79
CA MET A 526 -38.21 0.12 17.08
C MET A 526 -37.57 -1.10 17.74
N ASP A 527 -36.37 -1.47 17.30
CA ASP A 527 -35.54 -2.45 18.03
C ASP A 527 -34.72 -1.74 19.11
N LYS A 528 -35.00 -2.07 20.37
CA LYS A 528 -34.31 -1.51 21.55
C LYS A 528 -32.88 -2.05 21.72
N ASN A 529 -32.56 -3.18 21.08
CA ASN A 529 -31.23 -3.78 21.13
C ASN A 529 -30.32 -3.25 20.00
N CYS A 530 -30.83 -2.38 19.12
CA CYS A 530 -30.03 -1.75 18.10
C CYS A 530 -28.93 -0.90 18.75
N PRO A 531 -27.64 -1.06 18.37
CA PRO A 531 -26.54 -0.26 18.92
C PRO A 531 -26.70 1.26 18.71
N ASN A 532 -27.54 1.65 17.75
CA ASN A 532 -27.80 3.02 17.36
C ASN A 532 -29.22 3.49 17.74
N ALA A 533 -29.93 2.75 18.61
CA ALA A 533 -31.34 3.01 18.95
C ALA A 533 -31.60 4.44 19.44
N ASP A 534 -30.69 4.97 20.26
CA ASP A 534 -30.79 6.32 20.86
C ASP A 534 -30.81 7.44 19.81
N ASP A 535 -30.19 7.21 18.63
CA ASP A 535 -30.11 8.20 17.56
C ASP A 535 -31.35 8.21 16.64
N HIS A 536 -32.18 7.16 16.66
CA HIS A 536 -33.28 6.98 15.70
C HIS A 536 -34.56 7.75 16.09
N GLY A 537 -34.71 8.09 17.37
CA GLY A 537 -35.95 8.62 17.96
C GLY A 537 -36.96 7.53 18.34
N GLN A 538 -38.18 7.95 18.68
CA GLN A 538 -39.22 7.03 19.23
C GLN A 538 -39.94 6.18 18.17
N LYS A 539 -39.87 6.57 16.89
CA LYS A 539 -40.51 5.87 15.77
C LYS A 539 -39.62 5.95 14.53
N HIS A 540 -39.62 4.89 13.72
CA HIS A 540 -38.94 4.91 12.43
C HIS A 540 -39.50 5.99 11.51
N ILE A 541 -38.61 6.63 10.74
CA ILE A 541 -39.02 7.41 9.58
C ILE A 541 -39.55 6.50 8.48
N SER A 542 -40.30 7.03 7.52
CA SER A 542 -40.69 6.21 6.36
C SER A 542 -39.48 5.88 5.49
N ARG A 543 -39.49 4.70 4.87
CA ARG A 543 -38.48 4.29 3.88
C ARG A 543 -38.25 5.34 2.79
N ALA A 544 -39.32 5.94 2.27
CA ALA A 544 -39.22 7.01 1.26
C ALA A 544 -38.53 8.27 1.81
N LYS A 545 -38.81 8.65 3.06
CA LYS A 545 -38.13 9.76 3.73
C LYS A 545 -36.65 9.44 3.94
N PHE A 546 -36.30 8.22 4.35
CA PHE A 546 -34.92 7.76 4.46
C PHE A 546 -34.16 7.91 3.14
N LEU A 547 -34.68 7.33 2.04
CA LEU A 547 -34.02 7.37 0.72
C LEU A 547 -33.81 8.82 0.22
N ARG A 548 -34.80 9.70 0.43
CA ARG A 548 -34.67 11.12 0.07
C ARG A 548 -33.60 11.85 0.88
N LEU A 549 -33.56 11.62 2.19
CA LEU A 549 -32.59 12.27 3.07
C LEU A 549 -31.17 11.77 2.81
N VAL A 550 -30.97 10.46 2.66
CA VAL A 550 -29.64 9.89 2.37
C VAL A 550 -29.13 10.32 1.00
N ARG A 551 -29.98 10.37 -0.04
CA ARG A 551 -29.61 10.92 -1.35
C ARG A 551 -29.15 12.38 -1.26
N SER A 552 -29.84 13.18 -0.47
CA SER A 552 -29.47 14.59 -0.26
C SER A 552 -28.15 14.70 0.51
N GLN A 553 -27.98 13.90 1.56
CA GLN A 553 -26.77 13.89 2.36
C GLN A 553 -25.54 13.47 1.53
N LEU A 554 -25.62 12.38 0.77
CA LEU A 554 -24.53 11.90 -0.08
C LEU A 554 -24.07 12.93 -1.13
N ALA A 555 -24.96 13.87 -1.51
CA ALA A 555 -24.63 14.96 -2.42
C ALA A 555 -23.88 16.12 -1.74
N THR A 556 -24.08 16.33 -0.43
CA THR A 556 -23.55 17.49 0.30
C THR A 556 -22.41 17.13 1.26
N ASP A 557 -22.45 15.93 1.82
CA ASP A 557 -21.50 15.43 2.82
C ASP A 557 -20.32 14.74 2.12
N ARG A 558 -19.46 15.57 1.52
CA ARG A 558 -18.33 15.15 0.66
C ARG A 558 -16.97 15.38 1.35
N GLY A 559 -16.94 15.65 2.65
CA GLY A 559 -15.75 16.00 3.43
C GLY A 559 -14.97 14.79 3.97
N CYS A 560 -13.85 15.04 4.68
CA CYS A 560 -13.03 13.98 5.29
C CYS A 560 -13.75 13.26 6.44
N ASP A 561 -14.71 13.92 7.08
CA ASP A 561 -15.56 13.40 8.15
C ASP A 561 -16.94 12.93 7.65
N ALA A 562 -17.08 12.71 6.34
CA ALA A 562 -18.33 12.29 5.74
C ALA A 562 -18.82 10.96 6.31
N ASP A 563 -20.14 10.85 6.44
CA ASP A 563 -20.82 9.67 6.95
C ASP A 563 -20.96 8.54 5.89
N CYS A 564 -20.10 8.53 4.89
CA CYS A 564 -19.98 7.50 3.88
C CYS A 564 -18.51 7.12 3.66
N ALA A 565 -18.19 5.84 3.78
CA ALA A 565 -16.82 5.34 3.57
C ALA A 565 -16.83 4.02 2.80
N ALA A 566 -15.94 3.85 1.84
CA ALA A 566 -15.73 2.58 1.17
C ALA A 566 -15.30 1.49 2.16
N LEU A 567 -15.84 0.28 2.00
CA LEU A 567 -15.50 -0.89 2.82
C LEU A 567 -14.35 -1.71 2.24
N HIS A 568 -13.78 -1.28 1.11
CA HIS A 568 -12.73 -1.98 0.39
C HIS A 568 -13.12 -3.41 -0.02
N LEU A 569 -14.42 -3.63 -0.22
CA LEU A 569 -15.00 -4.87 -0.72
C LEU A 569 -15.54 -4.59 -2.13
N THR A 570 -14.82 -5.06 -3.15
CA THR A 570 -15.19 -4.90 -4.56
C THR A 570 -15.57 -6.26 -5.13
N GLY A 571 -16.79 -6.36 -5.66
CA GLY A 571 -17.26 -7.51 -6.42
C GLY A 571 -17.13 -7.30 -7.92
N ALA A 572 -17.68 -8.22 -8.71
CA ALA A 572 -17.58 -8.16 -10.18
C ALA A 572 -18.27 -6.94 -10.82
N ARG A 573 -19.28 -6.38 -10.16
CA ARG A 573 -20.19 -5.33 -10.67
C ARG A 573 -20.39 -4.12 -9.75
N GLY A 574 -19.64 -4.04 -8.65
CA GLY A 574 -19.81 -2.93 -7.70
C GLY A 574 -18.94 -3.02 -6.47
N SER A 575 -18.97 -1.97 -5.65
CA SER A 575 -18.22 -1.90 -4.39
C SER A 575 -19.14 -1.55 -3.23
N LEU A 576 -18.78 -2.00 -2.04
CA LEU A 576 -19.55 -1.74 -0.83
C LEU A 576 -19.06 -0.50 -0.10
N PHE A 577 -20.01 0.26 0.41
CA PHE A 577 -19.83 1.46 1.21
C PHE A 577 -20.59 1.32 2.51
N LYS A 578 -20.03 1.85 3.59
CA LYS A 578 -20.73 2.03 4.87
C LYS A 578 -21.32 3.43 4.90
N VAL A 579 -22.61 3.52 5.18
CA VAL A 579 -23.35 4.78 5.15
C VAL A 579 -24.09 4.98 6.46
N ARG A 580 -23.98 6.18 7.04
CA ARG A 580 -24.82 6.65 8.14
C ARG A 580 -25.70 7.80 7.69
N LEU A 581 -27.00 7.74 7.96
CA LEU A 581 -27.87 8.91 7.83
C LEU A 581 -27.66 9.82 9.06
N SER A 582 -26.94 10.94 8.91
CA SER A 582 -26.51 11.80 10.03
C SER A 582 -27.67 12.29 10.90
N SER A 583 -28.81 12.57 10.26
CA SER A 583 -30.00 13.12 10.92
C SER A 583 -30.73 12.16 11.86
N HIS A 584 -30.58 10.85 11.68
CA HIS A 584 -31.32 9.83 12.45
C HIS A 584 -30.43 8.64 12.88
N GLY A 585 -29.12 8.67 12.64
CA GLY A 585 -28.16 7.65 13.06
C GLY A 585 -28.25 6.27 12.40
N TYR A 586 -29.16 6.04 11.46
CA TYR A 586 -29.25 4.76 10.74
C TYR A 586 -27.94 4.46 10.03
N THR A 587 -27.29 3.34 10.37
CA THR A 587 -25.97 2.95 9.85
C THR A 587 -26.08 1.57 9.19
N LEU A 588 -25.72 1.49 7.91
CA LEU A 588 -25.97 0.33 7.05
C LEU A 588 -24.97 0.28 5.89
N VAL A 589 -25.18 -0.65 4.97
CA VAL A 589 -24.34 -0.84 3.78
C VAL A 589 -25.03 -0.28 2.54
N ALA A 590 -24.25 0.29 1.63
CA ALA A 590 -24.66 0.56 0.27
C ALA A 590 -23.80 -0.25 -0.71
N LYS A 591 -24.42 -0.92 -1.68
CA LYS A 591 -23.76 -1.47 -2.87
C LYS A 591 -23.82 -0.40 -3.95
N GLY A 592 -22.67 0.16 -4.29
CA GLY A 592 -22.52 1.12 -5.39
C GLY A 592 -22.22 0.40 -6.69
N VAL A 593 -22.85 0.82 -7.79
CA VAL A 593 -22.57 0.33 -9.15
C VAL A 593 -22.36 1.48 -10.14
N GLU A 594 -21.64 1.19 -11.22
CA GLU A 594 -21.45 2.11 -12.35
C GLU A 594 -22.72 2.14 -13.23
N GLU A 595 -22.84 3.15 -14.11
CA GLU A 595 -24.01 3.38 -14.97
C GLU A 595 -24.41 2.14 -15.80
N MET A 596 -23.42 1.43 -16.33
CA MET A 596 -23.63 0.27 -17.19
C MET A 596 -24.20 -0.96 -16.47
N ASP A 597 -24.16 -0.99 -15.13
CA ASP A 597 -24.61 -2.11 -14.31
C ASP A 597 -25.97 -1.85 -13.62
N LEU A 598 -26.65 -0.75 -13.97
CA LEU A 598 -27.96 -0.38 -13.43
C LEU A 598 -29.01 -1.51 -13.60
N ASP A 599 -29.10 -2.12 -14.78
CA ASP A 599 -30.05 -3.21 -15.05
C ASP A 599 -29.82 -4.41 -14.11
N CYS A 600 -28.55 -4.72 -13.82
CA CYS A 600 -28.18 -5.80 -12.91
C CYS A 600 -28.57 -5.45 -11.47
N LEU A 601 -28.32 -4.21 -11.03
CA LEU A 601 -28.69 -3.74 -9.69
C LEU A 601 -30.22 -3.74 -9.50
N GLN A 602 -30.97 -3.38 -10.54
CA GLN A 602 -32.42 -3.33 -10.52
C GLN A 602 -33.02 -4.72 -10.47
N HIS A 603 -32.45 -5.67 -11.23
CA HIS A 603 -32.78 -7.09 -11.15
C HIS A 603 -32.51 -7.67 -9.76
N GLU A 604 -31.35 -7.39 -9.16
CA GLU A 604 -31.02 -7.83 -7.80
C GLU A 604 -32.02 -7.28 -6.78
N THR A 605 -32.35 -5.99 -6.87
CA THR A 605 -33.36 -5.34 -6.02
C THR A 605 -34.73 -6.03 -6.14
N ASP A 606 -35.09 -6.44 -7.35
CA ASP A 606 -36.32 -7.18 -7.63
C ASP A 606 -36.33 -8.59 -7.05
N MET A 607 -35.16 -9.23 -6.92
CA MET A 607 -35.02 -10.49 -6.18
C MET A 607 -35.21 -10.25 -4.68
N TYR A 608 -34.57 -9.23 -4.10
CA TYR A 608 -34.80 -8.86 -2.70
C TYR A 608 -36.27 -8.58 -2.39
N LYS A 609 -37.00 -7.87 -3.27
CA LYS A 609 -38.46 -7.63 -3.10
C LYS A 609 -39.25 -8.93 -2.98
N ARG A 610 -38.88 -9.98 -3.74
CA ARG A 610 -39.52 -11.30 -3.67
C ARG A 610 -39.16 -12.06 -2.39
N LEU A 611 -37.94 -11.86 -1.91
CA LEU A 611 -37.42 -12.46 -0.68
C LEU A 611 -37.85 -11.73 0.61
N ARG A 612 -38.76 -10.76 0.52
CA ARG A 612 -39.29 -10.00 1.66
C ARG A 612 -39.63 -10.85 2.91
N PRO A 613 -40.28 -12.02 2.81
CA PRO A 613 -40.64 -12.81 4.00
C PRO A 613 -39.45 -13.35 4.81
N ILE A 614 -38.26 -13.39 4.23
CA ILE A 614 -37.05 -13.97 4.85
C ILE A 614 -35.92 -12.94 5.08
N GLN A 615 -36.16 -11.66 4.74
CA GLN A 615 -35.22 -10.58 5.00
C GLN A 615 -35.00 -10.39 6.51
N GLY A 616 -33.75 -10.10 6.91
CA GLY A 616 -33.33 -9.97 8.31
C GLY A 616 -33.10 -11.30 9.05
N LYS A 617 -33.41 -12.44 8.39
CA LYS A 617 -33.19 -13.79 8.94
C LYS A 617 -32.21 -14.62 8.13
N HIS A 618 -32.41 -14.67 6.81
CA HIS A 618 -31.62 -15.51 5.90
C HIS A 618 -30.96 -14.71 4.77
N VAL A 619 -31.44 -13.49 4.53
CA VAL A 619 -30.88 -12.56 3.55
C VAL A 619 -30.94 -11.14 4.14
N PRO A 620 -30.08 -10.21 3.71
CA PRO A 620 -30.12 -8.82 4.17
C PRO A 620 -31.45 -8.13 3.90
N VAL A 621 -31.76 -7.13 4.75
CA VAL A 621 -32.89 -6.23 4.56
C VAL A 621 -32.53 -5.22 3.47
N CYS A 622 -33.36 -5.12 2.43
CA CYS A 622 -33.19 -4.18 1.33
C CYS A 622 -34.11 -2.98 1.49
N LEU A 623 -33.52 -1.78 1.61
CA LEU A 623 -34.27 -0.52 1.69
C LEU A 623 -34.60 0.07 0.32
N GLY A 624 -33.86 -0.33 -0.72
CA GLY A 624 -34.08 0.07 -2.11
C GLY A 624 -32.87 0.77 -2.71
N ILE A 625 -33.07 1.30 -3.91
CA ILE A 625 -32.04 1.95 -4.73
C ILE A 625 -32.27 3.45 -4.83
N ILE A 626 -31.19 4.20 -5.03
CA ILE A 626 -31.21 5.61 -5.42
C ILE A 626 -30.22 5.84 -6.56
N ASP A 627 -30.54 6.79 -7.43
CA ASP A 627 -29.53 7.45 -8.26
C ASP A 627 -28.89 8.56 -7.43
N LEU A 628 -27.57 8.67 -7.51
CA LEU A 628 -26.82 9.71 -6.83
C LEU A 628 -26.94 11.03 -7.60
N VAL A 629 -26.79 12.15 -6.87
CA VAL A 629 -26.74 13.48 -7.49
C VAL A 629 -25.35 13.76 -8.04
N LEU A 630 -24.33 13.35 -7.28
CA LEU A 630 -22.92 13.35 -7.67
C LEU A 630 -22.40 11.91 -7.57
N PRO A 631 -21.51 11.46 -8.48
CA PRO A 631 -20.90 10.16 -8.37
C PRO A 631 -20.09 10.01 -7.08
N TYR A 632 -19.99 8.78 -6.58
CA TYR A 632 -18.98 8.40 -5.59
C TYR A 632 -17.79 7.77 -6.30
N TYR A 633 -16.58 8.09 -5.83
CA TYR A 633 -15.34 7.67 -6.49
C TYR A 633 -14.55 6.73 -5.59
N TYR A 634 -14.27 5.53 -6.08
CA TYR A 634 -13.46 4.58 -5.33
C TYR A 634 -12.75 3.58 -6.26
N ASP A 635 -11.45 3.40 -6.06
CA ASP A 635 -10.63 2.39 -6.76
C ASP A 635 -10.74 2.39 -8.31
N SER A 636 -10.87 3.58 -8.91
CA SER A 636 -11.15 3.82 -10.35
C SER A 636 -12.57 3.48 -10.82
N GLY A 637 -13.48 3.15 -9.91
CA GLY A 637 -14.91 3.07 -10.15
C GLY A 637 -15.60 4.42 -9.97
N VAL A 638 -16.58 4.70 -10.82
CA VAL A 638 -17.45 5.89 -10.77
C VAL A 638 -18.86 5.42 -10.50
N TYR A 639 -19.26 5.41 -9.23
CA TYR A 639 -20.51 4.85 -8.78
C TYR A 639 -21.60 5.91 -8.82
N VAL A 640 -22.69 5.61 -9.52
CA VAL A 640 -23.79 6.55 -9.75
C VAL A 640 -25.12 6.03 -9.20
N HIS A 641 -25.20 4.74 -8.88
CA HIS A 641 -26.40 4.10 -8.31
C HIS A 641 -26.04 3.35 -7.04
N PHE A 642 -26.77 3.60 -5.95
CA PHE A 642 -26.58 2.93 -4.66
C PHE A 642 -27.81 2.10 -4.28
N MET A 643 -27.59 0.83 -3.94
CA MET A 643 -28.58 -0.03 -3.28
C MET A 643 -28.27 -0.15 -1.80
N PHE A 644 -29.24 0.13 -0.94
CA PHE A 644 -29.08 0.08 0.51
C PHE A 644 -29.51 -1.27 1.11
N LEU A 645 -28.60 -1.91 1.83
CA LEU A 645 -28.77 -3.20 2.49
C LEU A 645 -28.37 -3.12 3.98
N SER A 646 -28.99 -3.95 4.82
CA SER A 646 -28.45 -4.21 6.16
C SER A 646 -27.10 -4.94 6.09
N TRP A 647 -26.28 -4.78 7.14
CA TRP A 647 -25.01 -5.51 7.22
C TRP A 647 -25.27 -7.00 7.43
N GLY A 648 -24.90 -7.83 6.44
CA GLY A 648 -25.12 -9.28 6.49
C GLY A 648 -24.10 -10.06 7.31
N GLY A 649 -22.98 -9.43 7.71
CA GLY A 649 -21.88 -10.09 8.38
C GLY A 649 -20.60 -10.17 7.55
N GLN A 650 -19.57 -10.77 8.13
CA GLN A 650 -18.29 -11.00 7.46
C GLN A 650 -18.36 -12.24 6.57
N SER A 651 -17.64 -12.24 5.44
CA SER A 651 -17.55 -13.45 4.61
C SER A 651 -16.98 -14.63 5.40
N VAL A 652 -17.61 -15.79 5.26
CA VAL A 652 -17.15 -17.03 5.92
C VAL A 652 -15.77 -17.47 5.46
N LEU A 653 -15.31 -16.98 4.31
CA LEU A 653 -13.96 -17.24 3.80
C LEU A 653 -12.87 -16.58 4.64
N ILE A 654 -13.21 -15.50 5.34
CA ILE A 654 -12.27 -14.70 6.14
C ILE A 654 -12.26 -15.17 7.61
N SER A 655 -13.33 -15.81 8.07
CA SER A 655 -13.41 -16.27 9.45
C SER A 655 -12.50 -17.49 9.68
N GLU A 656 -11.65 -17.43 10.70
CA GLU A 656 -10.82 -18.56 11.12
C GLU A 656 -11.50 -19.45 12.17
N ASP A 657 -12.64 -19.01 12.71
CA ASP A 657 -13.32 -19.72 13.81
C ASP A 657 -13.89 -21.08 13.37
N PRO A 658 -13.37 -22.20 13.92
CA PRO A 658 -13.86 -23.55 13.59
C PRO A 658 -15.33 -23.76 13.97
N ALA A 659 -15.83 -23.09 15.02
CA ALA A 659 -17.20 -23.23 15.49
C ALA A 659 -18.20 -22.68 14.47
N ILE A 660 -17.90 -21.53 13.87
CA ILE A 660 -18.71 -20.94 12.78
C ILE A 660 -18.75 -21.91 11.59
N LYS A 661 -17.60 -22.48 11.22
CA LYS A 661 -17.51 -23.38 10.06
C LYS A 661 -18.30 -24.68 10.25
N SER A 662 -18.33 -25.24 11.46
CA SER A 662 -19.06 -26.48 11.77
C SER A 662 -20.58 -26.38 11.55
N GLY A 663 -21.16 -25.19 11.72
CA GLY A 663 -22.60 -24.94 11.54
C GLY A 663 -23.02 -24.57 10.11
N MET A 664 -22.05 -24.35 9.21
CA MET A 664 -22.29 -23.76 7.88
C MET A 664 -23.18 -24.64 6.99
N ASP A 665 -22.91 -25.95 6.90
CA ASP A 665 -23.63 -26.85 5.99
C ASP A 665 -25.14 -26.93 6.30
N SER A 666 -25.47 -26.98 7.59
CA SER A 666 -26.86 -26.97 8.07
C SER A 666 -27.54 -25.64 7.79
N ALA A 667 -26.83 -24.53 8.03
CA ALA A 667 -27.33 -23.19 7.77
C ALA A 667 -27.58 -22.94 6.28
N VAL A 668 -26.64 -23.31 5.40
CA VAL A 668 -26.78 -23.22 3.93
C VAL A 668 -28.01 -23.99 3.46
N GLY A 669 -28.17 -25.23 3.93
CA GLY A 669 -29.32 -26.03 3.60
C GLY A 669 -30.65 -25.41 4.04
N THR A 670 -30.67 -24.73 5.18
CA THR A 670 -31.85 -24.05 5.71
C THR A 670 -32.18 -22.80 4.91
N ILE A 671 -31.18 -21.96 4.63
CA ILE A 671 -31.36 -20.71 3.88
C ILE A 671 -31.82 -20.99 2.45
N LEU A 672 -31.15 -21.90 1.73
CA LEU A 672 -31.53 -22.21 0.35
C LEU A 672 -32.93 -22.81 0.26
N LYS A 673 -33.34 -23.66 1.20
CA LYS A 673 -34.74 -24.13 1.27
C LYS A 673 -35.72 -22.97 1.42
N ALA A 674 -35.39 -21.96 2.23
CA ALA A 674 -36.23 -20.77 2.41
C ALA A 674 -36.29 -19.92 1.13
N VAL A 675 -35.15 -19.73 0.45
CA VAL A 675 -35.04 -19.01 -0.83
C VAL A 675 -35.82 -19.73 -1.94
N HIS A 676 -35.62 -21.06 -2.08
CA HIS A 676 -36.32 -21.91 -3.06
C HIS A 676 -37.81 -21.99 -2.78
N GLY A 677 -38.22 -21.96 -1.51
CA GLY A 677 -39.63 -21.88 -1.09
C GLY A 677 -40.34 -20.64 -1.64
N LEU A 678 -39.59 -19.55 -1.92
CA LEU A 678 -40.09 -18.34 -2.56
C LEU A 678 -39.90 -18.35 -4.09
N ARG A 679 -39.57 -19.51 -4.67
CA ARG A 679 -39.35 -19.74 -6.11
C ARG A 679 -38.20 -18.92 -6.70
N VAL A 680 -37.21 -18.60 -5.89
CA VAL A 680 -35.98 -17.92 -6.34
C VAL A 680 -34.85 -18.95 -6.38
N LEU A 681 -34.10 -18.97 -7.46
CA LEU A 681 -32.88 -19.78 -7.65
C LEU A 681 -31.69 -18.82 -7.60
N HIS A 682 -30.67 -19.05 -6.78
CA HIS A 682 -29.59 -18.08 -6.57
C HIS A 682 -28.61 -18.00 -7.76
N ARG A 683 -28.33 -19.14 -8.39
CA ARG A 683 -27.35 -19.40 -9.46
C ARG A 683 -25.88 -19.09 -9.14
N ASP A 684 -25.60 -18.67 -7.91
CA ASP A 684 -24.25 -18.36 -7.43
C ASP A 684 -24.11 -18.68 -5.95
N ALA A 685 -24.65 -19.82 -5.52
CA ALA A 685 -24.67 -20.23 -4.12
C ALA A 685 -23.31 -20.78 -3.65
N GLU A 686 -22.25 -20.01 -3.90
CA GLU A 686 -20.87 -20.34 -3.54
C GLU A 686 -20.50 -19.79 -2.15
N PRO A 687 -19.51 -20.38 -1.46
CA PRO A 687 -19.10 -19.94 -0.13
C PRO A 687 -18.72 -18.46 -0.02
N ARG A 688 -18.24 -17.83 -1.10
CA ARG A 688 -17.96 -16.38 -1.13
C ARG A 688 -19.19 -15.50 -0.86
N ASN A 689 -20.37 -15.99 -1.20
CA ASN A 689 -21.65 -15.27 -1.06
C ASN A 689 -22.39 -15.64 0.23
N ILE A 690 -21.72 -16.37 1.14
CA ILE A 690 -22.22 -16.67 2.47
C ILE A 690 -21.50 -15.76 3.45
N VAL A 691 -22.28 -15.03 4.24
CA VAL A 691 -21.80 -14.13 5.28
C VAL A 691 -22.34 -14.54 6.63
N TYR A 692 -21.57 -14.27 7.69
CA TYR A 692 -21.93 -14.58 9.07
C TYR A 692 -21.92 -13.30 9.90
N ASP A 693 -23.08 -12.97 10.48
CA ASP A 693 -23.24 -11.85 11.39
C ASP A 693 -23.08 -12.33 12.84
N GLU A 694 -21.92 -12.02 13.43
CA GLU A 694 -21.58 -12.35 14.82
C GLU A 694 -22.55 -11.72 15.82
N SER A 695 -23.13 -10.56 15.50
CA SER A 695 -23.99 -9.83 16.44
C SER A 695 -25.33 -10.52 16.68
N CYS A 696 -25.83 -11.27 15.69
CA CYS A 696 -27.07 -12.04 15.80
C CYS A 696 -26.86 -13.56 15.69
N GLY A 697 -25.62 -14.02 15.44
CA GLY A 697 -25.25 -15.43 15.34
C GLY A 697 -25.86 -16.14 14.14
N ARG A 698 -26.02 -15.45 12.99
CA ARG A 698 -26.76 -15.97 11.83
C ARG A 698 -25.95 -15.92 10.54
N PHE A 699 -26.16 -16.93 9.70
CA PHE A 699 -25.71 -16.95 8.32
C PHE A 699 -26.73 -16.28 7.41
N MET A 700 -26.25 -15.56 6.41
CA MET A 700 -27.06 -14.99 5.34
C MET A 700 -26.44 -15.24 3.97
N PHE A 701 -27.29 -15.32 2.95
CA PHE A 701 -26.86 -15.25 1.56
C PHE A 701 -26.93 -13.80 1.05
N VAL A 702 -25.92 -13.43 0.27
CA VAL A 702 -25.80 -12.12 -0.41
C VAL A 702 -25.59 -12.31 -1.91
N ASP A 703 -25.68 -11.22 -2.66
CA ASP A 703 -25.41 -11.15 -4.09
C ASP A 703 -26.40 -11.92 -4.99
N PHE A 704 -27.60 -11.37 -5.12
CA PHE A 704 -28.69 -11.98 -5.93
C PHE A 704 -28.68 -11.50 -7.39
N GLU A 705 -27.56 -10.97 -7.88
CA GLU A 705 -27.46 -10.43 -9.24
C GLU A 705 -27.60 -11.48 -10.35
N ARG A 706 -27.25 -12.74 -10.06
CA ARG A 706 -27.40 -13.89 -10.97
C ARG A 706 -28.69 -14.67 -10.72
N ALA A 707 -29.44 -14.31 -9.68
CA ALA A 707 -30.59 -15.08 -9.24
C ALA A 707 -31.74 -15.00 -10.24
N GLU A 708 -32.56 -16.03 -10.28
CA GLU A 708 -33.70 -16.13 -11.18
C GLU A 708 -34.98 -16.46 -10.44
N PHE A 709 -36.04 -15.74 -10.78
CA PHE A 709 -37.37 -16.08 -10.34
C PHE A 709 -38.01 -17.10 -11.27
N ARG A 710 -38.38 -18.26 -10.74
CA ARG A 710 -39.05 -19.35 -11.46
C ARG A 710 -40.53 -19.50 -11.07
N GLY A 711 -41.18 -18.41 -10.70
CA GLY A 711 -42.62 -18.40 -10.43
C GLY A 711 -43.48 -18.24 -11.68
N ARG A 712 -44.77 -18.55 -11.58
CA ARG A 712 -45.72 -18.40 -12.69
C ARG A 712 -45.96 -16.91 -13.01
N GLN A 713 -45.67 -16.50 -14.23
CA GLN A 713 -46.07 -15.20 -14.76
C GLN A 713 -47.57 -15.28 -15.08
N ARG A 714 -48.44 -14.67 -14.26
CA ARG A 714 -49.85 -14.52 -14.63
C ARG A 714 -49.90 -13.60 -15.85
N GLN A 715 -50.37 -14.11 -16.98
CA GLN A 715 -50.71 -13.27 -18.13
C GLN A 715 -51.71 -12.19 -17.68
N PRO A 716 -51.63 -10.94 -18.17
CA PRO A 716 -52.67 -9.95 -17.94
C PRO A 716 -54.01 -10.53 -18.36
N LEU A 717 -55.07 -10.35 -17.54
CA LEU A 717 -56.43 -10.79 -17.85
C LEU A 717 -56.84 -10.18 -19.20
N GLY A 718 -56.83 -11.01 -20.26
CA GLY A 718 -57.38 -10.64 -21.56
C GLY A 718 -58.87 -10.32 -21.41
N SER A 719 -59.32 -9.31 -22.14
CA SER A 719 -60.71 -8.84 -22.16
C SER A 719 -61.68 -9.99 -22.41
N VAL A 720 -62.68 -10.10 -21.52
CA VAL A 720 -63.75 -11.09 -21.59
C VAL A 720 -64.52 -10.92 -22.91
N ALA A 721 -64.37 -11.90 -23.81
CA ALA A 721 -65.27 -12.10 -24.93
C ALA A 721 -66.10 -13.37 -24.70
N VAL A 722 -67.41 -13.23 -24.88
CA VAL A 722 -68.45 -14.19 -24.55
C VAL A 722 -68.50 -15.34 -25.57
N ASN A 723 -68.59 -16.57 -25.04
CA ASN A 723 -69.07 -17.83 -25.61
C ASN A 723 -68.69 -18.23 -27.05
N VAL A 724 -67.76 -19.18 -27.19
CA VAL A 724 -67.86 -20.32 -28.15
C VAL A 724 -67.22 -21.56 -27.51
N ALA A 725 -67.85 -22.72 -27.72
CA ALA A 725 -67.54 -24.03 -27.18
C ALA A 725 -66.08 -24.53 -27.32
N SER A 726 -65.69 -25.40 -26.38
CA SER A 726 -64.37 -26.01 -26.13
C SER A 726 -63.58 -26.50 -27.35
N PRO A 727 -62.24 -26.58 -27.20
CA PRO A 727 -61.59 -27.85 -27.47
C PRO A 727 -60.65 -28.28 -26.33
N ASP A 728 -60.97 -29.41 -25.70
CA ASP A 728 -60.23 -30.06 -24.59
C ASP A 728 -58.77 -30.48 -24.91
N GLY A 729 -58.28 -30.22 -26.13
CA GLY A 729 -56.91 -30.49 -26.56
C GLY A 729 -55.89 -29.40 -26.21
N LYS A 730 -56.28 -28.11 -26.19
CA LYS A 730 -55.34 -27.01 -25.88
C LYS A 730 -55.05 -26.88 -24.39
N ARG A 731 -56.02 -27.20 -23.53
CA ARG A 731 -55.84 -27.24 -22.07
C ARG A 731 -54.85 -28.33 -21.65
N LYS A 732 -54.99 -29.56 -22.16
CA LYS A 732 -54.08 -30.69 -21.85
C LYS A 732 -52.64 -30.43 -22.26
N ARG A 733 -52.39 -29.80 -23.41
CA ARG A 733 -51.04 -29.48 -23.89
C ARG A 733 -50.35 -28.43 -23.00
N GLY A 734 -51.07 -27.37 -22.63
CA GLY A 734 -50.57 -26.40 -21.64
C GLY A 734 -50.33 -27.02 -20.25
N THR A 735 -51.15 -27.99 -19.83
CA THR A 735 -50.94 -28.66 -18.52
C THR A 735 -49.72 -29.61 -18.52
N LEU A 736 -49.39 -30.21 -19.67
CA LEU A 736 -48.22 -31.08 -19.82
C LEU A 736 -46.93 -30.26 -19.88
N GLU A 737 -46.91 -29.18 -20.68
CA GLU A 737 -45.77 -28.24 -20.75
C GLU A 737 -45.53 -27.55 -19.39
N GLU A 738 -46.59 -27.20 -18.65
CA GLU A 738 -46.46 -26.69 -17.28
C GLU A 738 -45.90 -27.72 -16.29
N LYS A 739 -46.31 -28.99 -16.40
CA LYS A 739 -45.77 -30.07 -15.55
C LYS A 739 -44.31 -30.37 -15.87
N GLU A 740 -43.92 -30.34 -17.14
CA GLU A 740 -42.52 -30.51 -17.56
C GLU A 740 -41.65 -29.36 -17.08
N LYS A 741 -42.13 -28.12 -17.20
CA LYS A 741 -41.44 -26.93 -16.67
C LYS A 741 -41.29 -26.99 -15.15
N GLN A 742 -42.35 -27.35 -14.42
CA GLN A 742 -42.29 -27.54 -12.96
C GLN A 742 -41.28 -28.62 -12.55
N LYS A 743 -41.25 -29.76 -13.26
CA LYS A 743 -40.28 -30.83 -13.02
C LYS A 743 -38.84 -30.38 -13.32
N GLY A 744 -38.65 -29.51 -14.32
CA GLY A 744 -37.38 -28.88 -14.63
C GLY A 744 -36.91 -27.90 -13.55
N ASP A 745 -37.84 -27.12 -13.00
CA ASP A 745 -37.57 -26.16 -11.92
C ASP A 745 -37.23 -26.87 -10.61
N ASP A 746 -38.00 -27.89 -10.22
CA ASP A 746 -37.73 -28.67 -9.00
C ASP A 746 -36.38 -29.38 -9.06
N LYS A 747 -35.97 -29.86 -10.25
CA LYS A 747 -34.62 -30.40 -10.48
C LYS A 747 -33.54 -29.33 -10.35
N ALA A 748 -33.78 -28.11 -10.81
CA ALA A 748 -32.81 -27.03 -10.72
C ALA A 748 -32.59 -26.59 -9.26
N PHE A 749 -33.67 -26.47 -8.47
CA PHE A 749 -33.59 -26.19 -7.04
C PHE A 749 -32.82 -27.29 -6.28
N ALA A 750 -33.12 -28.57 -6.55
CA ALA A 750 -32.40 -29.69 -5.93
C ALA A 750 -30.90 -29.65 -6.27
N ARG A 751 -30.54 -29.43 -7.55
CA ARG A 751 -29.14 -29.33 -7.98
C ARG A 751 -28.38 -28.20 -7.31
N GLU A 752 -28.98 -27.02 -7.20
CA GLU A 752 -28.34 -25.88 -6.53
C GLU A 752 -28.12 -26.18 -5.04
N LEU A 753 -29.12 -26.77 -4.37
CA LEU A 753 -29.02 -27.13 -2.96
C LEU A 753 -27.90 -28.15 -2.71
N ASP A 754 -27.82 -29.19 -3.53
CA ASP A 754 -26.81 -30.25 -3.41
C ASP A 754 -25.41 -29.69 -3.71
N SER A 755 -25.29 -28.86 -4.75
CA SER A 755 -24.03 -28.21 -5.12
C SER A 755 -23.52 -27.28 -4.02
N ALA A 756 -24.39 -26.42 -3.47
CA ALA A 756 -24.01 -25.46 -2.44
C ALA A 756 -23.58 -26.16 -1.14
N LYS A 757 -24.31 -27.23 -0.74
CA LYS A 757 -23.92 -28.05 0.41
C LYS A 757 -22.60 -28.76 0.18
N TYR A 758 -22.39 -29.34 -0.99
CA TYR A 758 -21.13 -30.00 -1.33
C TYR A 758 -19.94 -29.03 -1.25
N MET A 759 -20.10 -27.81 -1.78
CA MET A 759 -19.06 -26.78 -1.72
C MET A 759 -18.80 -26.31 -0.28
N ALA A 760 -19.85 -26.15 0.52
CA ALA A 760 -19.74 -25.81 1.94
C ALA A 760 -19.00 -26.90 2.72
N SER A 761 -19.38 -28.18 2.55
CA SER A 761 -18.71 -29.32 3.21
C SER A 761 -17.26 -29.50 2.76
N ARG A 762 -16.96 -29.25 1.48
CA ARG A 762 -15.58 -29.31 0.98
C ARG A 762 -14.72 -28.20 1.57
N TYR A 763 -15.29 -27.03 1.81
CA TYR A 763 -14.59 -25.93 2.45
C TYR A 763 -14.32 -26.22 3.92
N THR A 764 -15.28 -26.79 4.65
CA THR A 764 -15.08 -27.18 6.06
C THR A 764 -14.07 -28.32 6.22
N ALA A 765 -13.98 -29.25 5.27
CA ALA A 765 -13.06 -30.40 5.32
C ALA A 765 -11.60 -30.10 4.90
N ARG A 766 -11.30 -28.90 4.39
CA ARG A 766 -9.94 -28.48 3.97
C ARG A 766 -9.14 -27.81 5.10
N LEU A 767 -9.71 -27.77 6.30
CA LEU A 767 -9.11 -27.31 7.55
C LEU A 767 -8.91 -28.51 8.46
#